data_AF-A0A941VRT8-F1
#
_entry.id   AF-A0A941VRT8-F1
#
_cell.length_a   1.000
_cell.length_b   1.000
_cell.length_c   1.000
_cell.angle_alpha   90.00
_cell.angle_beta   90.00
_cell.angle_gamma   90.00
#
_symmetry.space_group_name_H-M   'P 1'
#
loop_
_entity.id
_entity.type
_entity.pdbx_description
1 polymer ?
#
loop_
_entity_poly.entity_id
_entity_poly.type
_entity_poly.pdbx_seq_one_letter_code
_entity_poly.pdbx_strand_id
1 'polypeptide(L)'
;MSEKMNTIEGNEAAAHVAYALSEVAAIYPITPSSTMGEYCDDWAAHGRKNIFGQVLKVVEMQSEAGAAGAVHGALSAGALSTTFTASQGLLLMIPNMYKIAGELMPTVFHVSARAVAAHALSIFGDHTDVNAVRETGFSLLASASVQEVMDLALVAHLSSVRLSLPFLHFFDGFRTSMEIQKIELIDYADMAKLLDYDALDDFRSRCLNPEYPQLRGTAQNPDIYFQSKEAANPYFARIPYVVQEEMQKVGDLTGRRYNLFDYVGDPEADRVILSMASSCDVIEETVNYLTGLGERVGLIKARLYHPFSQEHFLRALPSTVKRMAVLDRTKSPGALGEPLYRDVCTVFRNTGNGPVLVGGRYGLGSKDFTPAMVKAVFDNLRGSAPKNHFTVGITDDVSHTSLELSADIDPAPKGTVRCKFWGLGADGTVGANKNAIKIIGENTPMFAQAYFAYDAKKSGGITMSHLRFSPHKIQSPYLLTHSDFIACHNPAFVTQYDILEGIREGGSFLLNSPWTLEEMESKLPNPLKRKIAQKKLKFYNIDAVKIATELGLGGRINMIMQAAFFQIAKVIPPEEAFGHMKEAIQKTYGKKGGEVVKMNEAAVDGAVGAMQEIAYPASWAKAGLEAYLEKGEPEFVTKVMRPMLAQQGDKLPVSAVPADGIFPTATTQYEKRGIAINVPAWLPENCIQCNQCSFVCPHAVIRPLLASDEDLKDAPKDFVTVEAKGKEFKGLKFRIQVSPLDCTGCGNCADICPAKQKALVMKPLETQTEAQVPNHIFSTELPVMDEV
;
A
#
# COMPACT_ATOMS: atom_id res chain seq x y z
N MET A 1 -16.43 -14.19 -26.24
CA MET A 1 -15.88 -12.83 -26.03
C MET A 1 -14.45 -12.83 -26.53
N SER A 2 -13.93 -11.70 -27.03
CA SER A 2 -12.48 -11.56 -27.17
C SER A 2 -11.91 -11.27 -25.78
N GLU A 3 -11.11 -12.17 -25.22
CA GLU A 3 -10.49 -12.00 -23.90
C GLU A 3 -9.62 -10.73 -23.88
N LYS A 4 -10.13 -9.65 -23.27
CA LYS A 4 -9.39 -8.40 -23.13
C LYS A 4 -8.65 -8.40 -21.79
N MET A 5 -7.39 -8.83 -21.84
CA MET A 5 -6.51 -8.85 -20.68
C MET A 5 -5.86 -7.49 -20.48
N ASN A 6 -5.93 -6.95 -19.27
CA ASN A 6 -5.33 -5.67 -18.90
C ASN A 6 -4.57 -5.78 -17.58
N THR A 7 -3.52 -4.97 -17.41
CA THR A 7 -2.72 -4.95 -16.18
C THR A 7 -3.05 -3.69 -15.36
N ILE A 8 -3.99 -3.83 -14.42
CA ILE A 8 -4.60 -2.72 -13.68
C ILE A 8 -4.62 -2.98 -12.16
N GLU A 9 -4.88 -1.93 -11.38
CA GLU A 9 -5.04 -2.01 -9.93
C GLU A 9 -6.51 -2.26 -9.51
N GLY A 10 -6.72 -2.74 -8.27
CA GLY A 10 -8.07 -3.00 -7.75
C GLY A 10 -9.00 -1.79 -7.80
N ASN A 11 -8.50 -0.59 -7.50
CA ASN A 11 -9.30 0.63 -7.61
C ASN A 11 -9.75 0.91 -9.05
N GLU A 12 -8.86 0.72 -10.04
CA GLU A 12 -9.22 0.90 -11.46
C GLU A 12 -10.27 -0.14 -11.89
N ALA A 13 -10.17 -1.38 -11.41
CA ALA A 13 -11.15 -2.43 -11.67
C ALA A 13 -12.54 -2.11 -11.07
N ALA A 14 -12.59 -1.63 -9.83
CA ALA A 14 -13.85 -1.21 -9.19
C ALA A 14 -14.46 0.01 -9.89
N ALA A 15 -13.65 1.02 -10.19
CA ALA A 15 -14.07 2.22 -10.90
C ALA A 15 -14.61 1.88 -12.30
N HIS A 16 -13.99 0.94 -13.02
CA HIS A 16 -14.43 0.52 -14.35
C HIS A 16 -15.89 0.06 -14.34
N VAL A 17 -16.27 -0.78 -13.38
CA VAL A 17 -17.65 -1.27 -13.22
C VAL A 17 -18.58 -0.18 -12.69
N ALA A 18 -18.16 0.54 -11.65
CA ALA A 18 -18.96 1.60 -11.04
C ALA A 18 -19.34 2.69 -12.05
N TYR A 19 -18.39 3.09 -12.91
CA TYR A 19 -18.61 4.05 -13.99
C TYR A 19 -19.63 3.52 -15.01
N ALA A 20 -19.58 2.23 -15.33
CA ALA A 20 -20.48 1.62 -16.30
C ALA A 20 -21.94 1.67 -15.85
N LEU A 21 -22.19 1.42 -14.55
CA LEU A 21 -23.51 1.15 -13.99
C LEU A 21 -24.11 2.30 -13.19
N SER A 22 -23.46 3.47 -13.18
CA SER A 22 -23.91 4.66 -12.45
C SER A 22 -24.17 5.85 -13.36
N GLU A 23 -25.12 6.69 -12.98
CA GLU A 23 -25.43 7.97 -13.62
C GLU A 23 -24.78 9.14 -12.87
N VAL A 24 -24.68 9.02 -11.53
CA VAL A 24 -24.07 10.02 -10.64
C VAL A 24 -23.04 9.35 -9.72
N ALA A 25 -21.93 10.02 -9.47
CA ALA A 25 -20.98 9.69 -8.41
C ALA A 25 -20.75 10.92 -7.53
N ALA A 26 -21.25 10.90 -6.30
CA ALA A 26 -20.93 11.93 -5.32
C ALA A 26 -19.74 11.44 -4.48
N ILE A 27 -18.65 12.21 -4.46
CA ILE A 27 -17.35 11.75 -3.96
C ILE A 27 -16.75 12.71 -2.93
N TYR A 28 -15.78 12.20 -2.17
CA TYR A 28 -14.85 12.99 -1.36
C TYR A 28 -13.54 12.21 -1.21
N PRO A 29 -12.36 12.83 -1.33
CA PRO A 29 -11.10 12.11 -1.39
C PRO A 29 -10.65 11.60 0.00
N ILE A 30 -10.48 10.29 0.11
CA ILE A 30 -9.86 9.64 1.27
C ILE A 30 -9.02 8.43 0.85
N THR A 31 -7.74 8.41 1.22
CA THR A 31 -6.83 7.28 0.95
C THR A 31 -7.33 6.00 1.62
N PRO A 32 -7.24 4.82 0.99
CA PRO A 32 -6.75 4.55 -0.36
C PRO A 32 -7.85 4.53 -1.44
N SER A 33 -9.05 5.06 -1.18
CA SER A 33 -10.17 5.03 -2.13
C SER A 33 -10.15 6.13 -3.19
N SER A 34 -9.39 7.22 -2.96
CA SER A 34 -9.41 8.43 -3.80
C SER A 34 -9.24 8.16 -5.30
N THR A 35 -8.37 7.21 -5.68
CA THR A 35 -8.08 6.97 -7.11
C THR A 35 -9.30 6.45 -7.87
N MET A 36 -10.28 5.81 -7.21
CA MET A 36 -11.54 5.44 -7.87
C MET A 36 -12.33 6.66 -8.35
N GLY A 37 -12.42 7.70 -7.52
CA GLY A 37 -13.06 8.96 -7.87
C GLY A 37 -12.27 9.71 -8.95
N GLU A 38 -10.95 9.73 -8.84
CA GLU A 38 -10.05 10.35 -9.84
C GLU A 38 -10.16 9.68 -11.21
N TYR A 39 -10.18 8.34 -11.28
CA TYR A 39 -10.40 7.61 -12.55
C TYR A 39 -11.76 7.94 -13.16
N CYS A 40 -12.81 7.98 -12.34
CA CYS A 40 -14.14 8.32 -12.81
C CYS A 40 -14.21 9.76 -13.36
N ASP A 41 -13.58 10.71 -12.68
CA ASP A 41 -13.53 12.11 -13.13
C ASP A 41 -12.72 12.24 -14.44
N ASP A 42 -11.54 11.61 -14.52
CA ASP A 42 -10.70 11.62 -15.71
C ASP A 42 -11.41 10.98 -16.92
N TRP A 43 -12.09 9.84 -16.73
CA TRP A 43 -12.84 9.20 -17.80
C TRP A 43 -14.06 10.01 -18.24
N ALA A 44 -14.73 10.70 -17.31
CA ALA A 44 -15.82 11.62 -17.62
C ALA A 44 -15.33 12.82 -18.43
N ALA A 45 -14.19 13.42 -18.04
CA ALA A 45 -13.57 14.51 -18.78
C ALA A 45 -13.17 14.10 -20.21
N HIS A 46 -12.79 12.83 -20.41
CA HIS A 46 -12.50 12.25 -21.73
C HIS A 46 -13.74 11.72 -22.48
N GLY A 47 -14.95 11.95 -21.96
CA GLY A 47 -16.19 11.62 -22.66
C GLY A 47 -16.55 10.13 -22.69
N ARG A 48 -15.97 9.31 -21.80
CA ARG A 48 -16.34 7.90 -21.66
C ARG A 48 -17.85 7.79 -21.38
N LYS A 49 -18.51 6.80 -21.98
CA LYS A 49 -19.94 6.57 -21.81
C LYS A 49 -20.20 5.40 -20.88
N ASN A 50 -21.18 5.54 -20.00
CA ASN A 50 -21.77 4.44 -19.22
C ASN A 50 -22.72 3.60 -20.09
N ILE A 51 -23.35 2.57 -19.53
CA ILE A 51 -24.26 1.69 -20.30
C ILE A 51 -25.51 2.41 -20.82
N PHE A 52 -25.84 3.59 -20.29
CA PHE A 52 -26.96 4.44 -20.71
C PHE A 52 -26.56 5.45 -21.81
N GLY A 53 -25.34 5.36 -22.35
CA GLY A 53 -24.83 6.26 -23.37
C GLY A 53 -24.50 7.67 -22.85
N GLN A 54 -24.47 7.86 -21.53
CA GLN A 54 -24.21 9.16 -20.88
C GLN A 54 -22.83 9.20 -20.24
N VAL A 55 -22.32 10.41 -20.04
CA VAL A 55 -21.09 10.63 -19.25
C VAL A 55 -21.48 10.64 -17.78
N LEU A 56 -20.74 9.93 -16.94
CA LEU A 56 -20.97 9.91 -15.49
C LEU A 56 -20.86 11.33 -14.92
N LYS A 57 -21.84 11.73 -14.11
CA LYS A 57 -21.76 13.01 -13.38
C LYS A 57 -21.02 12.84 -12.06
N VAL A 58 -19.76 13.25 -12.04
CA VAL A 58 -18.93 13.24 -10.82
C VAL A 58 -19.09 14.58 -10.07
N VAL A 59 -19.36 14.53 -8.78
CA VAL A 59 -19.55 15.72 -7.93
C VAL A 59 -18.77 15.56 -6.63
N GLU A 60 -17.79 16.42 -6.40
CA GLU A 60 -17.08 16.49 -5.12
C GLU A 60 -17.91 17.26 -4.09
N MET A 61 -18.08 16.69 -2.89
CA MET A 61 -18.79 17.32 -1.78
C MET A 61 -17.81 17.91 -0.75
N GLN A 62 -18.31 18.54 0.31
CA GLN A 62 -17.49 19.12 1.37
C GLN A 62 -16.95 18.08 2.39
N SER A 63 -17.55 16.89 2.41
CA SER A 63 -17.15 15.73 3.23
C SER A 63 -17.89 14.47 2.76
N GLU A 64 -17.49 13.30 3.24
CA GLU A 64 -18.20 12.04 2.98
C GLU A 64 -19.63 12.04 3.53
N ALA A 65 -19.92 12.78 4.60
CA ALA A 65 -21.30 12.96 5.06
C ALA A 65 -22.16 13.69 4.02
N GLY A 66 -21.59 14.72 3.38
CA GLY A 66 -22.21 15.43 2.25
C GLY A 66 -22.36 14.54 1.03
N ALA A 67 -21.34 13.73 0.71
CA ALA A 67 -21.39 12.75 -0.38
C ALA A 67 -22.51 11.71 -0.16
N ALA A 68 -22.63 11.14 1.03
CA ALA A 68 -23.69 10.18 1.33
C ALA A 68 -25.10 10.80 1.25
N GLY A 69 -25.26 12.05 1.70
CA GLY A 69 -26.52 12.79 1.54
C GLY A 69 -26.85 13.10 0.09
N ALA A 70 -25.84 13.46 -0.73
CA ALA A 70 -26.01 13.67 -2.15
C ALA A 70 -26.37 12.38 -2.89
N VAL A 71 -25.77 11.24 -2.53
CA VAL A 71 -26.19 9.91 -3.03
C VAL A 71 -27.65 9.64 -2.66
N HIS A 72 -28.03 9.82 -1.39
CA HIS A 72 -29.43 9.63 -0.95
C HIS A 72 -30.41 10.51 -1.74
N GLY A 73 -30.06 11.78 -1.97
CA GLY A 73 -30.87 12.70 -2.76
C GLY A 73 -30.99 12.31 -4.23
N ALA A 74 -29.88 11.91 -4.87
CA ALA A 74 -29.86 11.49 -6.26
C ALA A 74 -30.66 10.19 -6.49
N LEU A 75 -30.53 9.21 -5.59
CA LEU A 75 -31.36 8.00 -5.59
C LEU A 75 -32.84 8.33 -5.39
N SER A 76 -33.13 9.26 -4.47
CA SER A 76 -34.51 9.72 -4.24
C SER A 76 -35.13 10.35 -5.49
N ALA A 77 -34.32 10.98 -6.34
CA ALA A 77 -34.72 11.59 -7.60
C ALA A 77 -34.64 10.63 -8.82
N GLY A 78 -34.24 9.37 -8.63
CA GLY A 78 -34.28 8.33 -9.68
C GLY A 78 -33.03 8.16 -10.52
N ALA A 79 -31.90 8.72 -10.09
CA ALA A 79 -30.60 8.48 -10.71
C ALA A 79 -29.83 7.39 -9.98
N LEU A 80 -29.38 6.35 -10.69
CA LEU A 80 -28.47 5.35 -10.12
C LEU A 80 -27.16 6.04 -9.70
N SER A 81 -26.83 5.91 -8.42
CA SER A 81 -25.77 6.69 -7.79
C SER A 81 -24.80 5.82 -7.02
N THR A 82 -23.50 6.10 -7.15
CA THR A 82 -22.40 5.41 -6.46
C THR A 82 -21.55 6.39 -5.65
N THR A 83 -20.70 5.85 -4.77
CA THR A 83 -19.62 6.60 -4.09
C THR A 83 -18.43 5.69 -3.81
N PHE A 84 -17.30 6.32 -3.51
CA PHE A 84 -16.03 5.68 -3.14
C PHE A 84 -15.60 6.22 -1.78
N THR A 85 -15.28 5.35 -0.82
CA THR A 85 -14.85 5.80 0.51
C THR A 85 -14.03 4.74 1.25
N ALA A 86 -13.56 5.07 2.46
CA ALA A 86 -12.82 4.19 3.36
C ALA A 86 -12.81 4.77 4.79
N SER A 87 -12.55 3.94 5.82
CA SER A 87 -12.20 4.38 7.17
C SER A 87 -13.12 5.46 7.74
N GLN A 88 -12.56 6.61 8.13
CA GLN A 88 -13.29 7.74 8.69
C GLN A 88 -14.40 8.23 7.78
N GLY A 89 -14.18 8.21 6.47
CA GLY A 89 -15.15 8.63 5.48
C GLY A 89 -16.40 7.75 5.52
N LEU A 90 -16.21 6.43 5.59
CA LEU A 90 -17.32 5.49 5.72
C LEU A 90 -18.11 5.71 7.02
N LEU A 91 -17.44 6.02 8.13
CA LEU A 91 -18.11 6.34 9.40
C LEU A 91 -19.03 7.57 9.28
N LEU A 92 -18.62 8.58 8.51
CA LEU A 92 -19.42 9.77 8.26
C LEU A 92 -20.64 9.50 7.36
N MET A 93 -20.64 8.40 6.60
CA MET A 93 -21.76 7.99 5.76
C MET A 93 -22.84 7.20 6.51
N ILE A 94 -22.54 6.65 7.70
CA ILE A 94 -23.44 5.78 8.49
C ILE A 94 -24.87 6.32 8.62
N PRO A 95 -25.10 7.61 8.98
CA PRO A 95 -26.46 8.12 9.14
C PRO A 95 -27.30 8.01 7.85
N ASN A 96 -26.69 8.29 6.70
CA ASN A 96 -27.37 8.17 5.41
C ASN A 96 -27.50 6.72 4.95
N MET A 97 -26.57 5.83 5.32
CA MET A 97 -26.70 4.39 5.02
C MET A 97 -27.99 3.81 5.61
N TYR A 98 -28.34 4.16 6.86
CA TYR A 98 -29.62 3.75 7.45
C TYR A 98 -30.84 4.25 6.66
N LYS A 99 -30.77 5.47 6.12
CA LYS A 99 -31.85 6.07 5.32
C LYS A 99 -31.98 5.39 3.95
N ILE A 100 -30.87 5.22 3.25
CA ILE A 100 -30.81 4.56 1.94
C ILE A 100 -31.35 3.12 2.04
N ALA A 101 -30.89 2.35 3.03
CA ALA A 101 -31.37 0.98 3.24
C ALA A 101 -32.83 0.94 3.70
N GLY A 102 -33.21 1.82 4.64
CA GLY A 102 -34.59 1.90 5.15
C GLY A 102 -35.62 2.33 4.11
N GLU A 103 -35.20 3.07 3.08
CA GLU A 103 -36.04 3.50 1.96
C GLU A 103 -35.91 2.57 0.73
N LEU A 104 -35.24 1.42 0.88
CA LEU A 104 -35.10 0.37 -0.14
C LEU A 104 -34.58 0.94 -1.47
N MET A 105 -33.40 1.57 -1.44
CA MET A 105 -32.79 2.20 -2.63
C MET A 105 -31.61 1.40 -3.19
N PRO A 106 -31.53 1.19 -4.52
CA PRO A 106 -30.42 0.52 -5.16
C PRO A 106 -29.20 1.45 -5.28
N THR A 107 -28.09 1.09 -4.64
CA THR A 107 -26.81 1.80 -4.74
C THR A 107 -25.67 0.88 -4.33
N VAL A 108 -24.47 1.16 -4.83
CA VAL A 108 -23.26 0.44 -4.42
C VAL A 108 -22.25 1.43 -3.89
N PHE A 109 -21.78 1.20 -2.67
CA PHE A 109 -20.65 1.91 -2.09
C PHE A 109 -19.42 1.03 -2.29
N HIS A 110 -18.44 1.51 -3.05
CA HIS A 110 -17.18 0.79 -3.21
C HIS A 110 -16.17 1.26 -2.16
N VAL A 111 -15.74 0.32 -1.31
CA VAL A 111 -14.91 0.62 -0.15
C VAL A 111 -13.57 -0.09 -0.22
N SER A 112 -12.49 0.69 -0.27
CA SER A 112 -11.15 0.15 -0.03
C SER A 112 -10.93 0.07 1.48
N ALA A 113 -11.32 -1.06 2.09
CA ALA A 113 -11.43 -1.25 3.53
C ALA A 113 -10.14 -0.85 4.26
N ARG A 114 -10.26 0.02 5.27
CA ARG A 114 -9.16 0.70 5.94
C ARG A 114 -9.39 0.83 7.45
N ALA A 115 -8.30 0.69 8.19
CA ALA A 115 -8.24 0.92 9.64
C ALA A 115 -8.91 2.23 10.08
N VAL A 116 -9.70 2.15 11.15
CA VAL A 116 -10.24 3.33 11.84
C VAL A 116 -9.21 3.84 12.84
N ALA A 117 -9.02 5.16 12.90
CA ALA A 117 -8.13 5.82 13.84
C ALA A 117 -8.60 5.57 15.28
N ALA A 118 -7.70 5.01 16.10
CA ALA A 118 -7.93 4.71 17.51
C ALA A 118 -6.78 5.28 18.36
N HIS A 119 -5.82 4.46 18.81
CA HIS A 119 -4.59 4.93 19.46
C HIS A 119 -3.69 5.73 18.50
N ALA A 120 -3.80 5.46 17.19
CA ALA A 120 -3.14 6.17 16.11
C ALA A 120 -3.99 6.13 14.84
N LEU A 121 -3.71 7.05 13.92
CA LEU A 121 -4.22 6.99 12.54
C LEU A 121 -3.47 5.90 11.77
N SER A 122 -4.18 5.12 10.96
CA SER A 122 -3.59 4.29 9.93
C SER A 122 -4.28 4.53 8.59
N ILE A 123 -3.49 4.69 7.53
CA ILE A 123 -4.01 4.75 6.16
C ILE A 123 -4.26 3.35 5.58
N PHE A 124 -3.77 2.32 6.25
CA PHE A 124 -3.64 0.99 5.72
C PHE A 124 -4.86 0.10 5.96
N GLY A 125 -4.94 -0.97 5.18
CA GLY A 125 -6.12 -1.82 5.05
C GLY A 125 -6.36 -2.78 6.20
N ASP A 126 -7.57 -2.75 6.75
CA ASP A 126 -8.22 -3.78 7.56
C ASP A 126 -9.75 -3.57 7.51
N HIS A 127 -10.54 -4.40 8.18
CA HIS A 127 -12.01 -4.40 8.08
C HIS A 127 -12.71 -3.66 9.24
N THR A 128 -12.00 -2.79 9.96
CA THR A 128 -12.59 -2.07 11.10
C THR A 128 -13.73 -1.15 10.67
N ASP A 129 -13.59 -0.51 9.52
CA ASP A 129 -14.60 0.39 8.93
C ASP A 129 -15.83 -0.36 8.40
N VAL A 130 -15.61 -1.45 7.65
CA VAL A 130 -16.68 -2.32 7.14
C VAL A 130 -17.50 -2.92 8.30
N ASN A 131 -16.84 -3.33 9.38
CA ASN A 131 -17.53 -3.87 10.55
C ASN A 131 -18.28 -2.83 11.38
N ALA A 132 -17.95 -1.54 11.24
CA ALA A 132 -18.68 -0.45 11.88
C ALA A 132 -20.06 -0.18 11.24
N VAL A 133 -20.29 -0.67 10.01
CA VAL A 133 -21.50 -0.37 9.24
C VAL A 133 -22.42 -1.58 9.01
N ARG A 134 -22.10 -2.75 9.56
CA ARG A 134 -22.88 -3.99 9.34
C ARG A 134 -24.36 -3.90 9.74
N GLU A 135 -24.68 -3.06 10.73
CA GLU A 135 -26.05 -2.90 11.26
C GLU A 135 -26.90 -1.89 10.45
N THR A 136 -26.31 -1.24 9.43
CA THR A 136 -26.98 -0.17 8.67
C THR A 136 -28.10 -0.68 7.75
N GLY A 137 -28.13 -1.98 7.46
CA GLY A 137 -28.99 -2.58 6.45
C GLY A 137 -28.36 -2.64 5.04
N PHE A 138 -27.07 -2.30 4.88
CA PHE A 138 -26.36 -2.57 3.64
C PHE A 138 -25.95 -4.05 3.56
N SER A 139 -25.98 -4.59 2.33
CA SER A 139 -25.40 -5.90 2.04
C SER A 139 -23.89 -5.76 1.87
N LEU A 140 -23.08 -6.56 2.56
CA LEU A 140 -21.62 -6.45 2.53
C LEU A 140 -21.03 -7.58 1.67
N LEU A 141 -20.43 -7.22 0.53
CA LEU A 141 -19.85 -8.16 -0.44
C LEU A 141 -18.33 -7.95 -0.57
N ALA A 142 -17.55 -8.98 -0.27
CA ALA A 142 -16.09 -8.94 -0.19
C ALA A 142 -15.42 -9.52 -1.45
N SER A 143 -14.34 -8.88 -1.90
CA SER A 143 -13.50 -9.34 -3.00
C SER A 143 -12.06 -9.62 -2.55
N ALA A 144 -11.53 -10.80 -2.88
CA ALA A 144 -10.22 -11.26 -2.42
C ALA A 144 -9.04 -10.86 -3.33
N SER A 145 -9.30 -10.51 -4.59
CA SER A 145 -8.26 -10.19 -5.56
C SER A 145 -8.71 -9.09 -6.52
N VAL A 146 -7.79 -8.55 -7.30
CA VAL A 146 -8.09 -7.53 -8.33
C VAL A 146 -9.10 -8.07 -9.36
N GLN A 147 -9.01 -9.36 -9.72
CA GLN A 147 -10.00 -10.00 -10.60
C GLN A 147 -11.37 -10.10 -9.92
N GLU A 148 -11.42 -10.53 -8.65
CA GLU A 148 -12.69 -10.57 -7.92
C GLU A 148 -13.31 -9.18 -7.73
N VAL A 149 -12.48 -8.13 -7.63
CA VAL A 149 -12.98 -6.75 -7.60
C VAL A 149 -13.74 -6.38 -8.87
N MET A 150 -13.28 -6.80 -10.05
CA MET A 150 -14.01 -6.64 -11.31
C MET A 150 -15.35 -7.39 -11.27
N ASP A 151 -15.30 -8.67 -10.90
CA ASP A 151 -16.44 -9.57 -11.06
C ASP A 151 -17.53 -9.30 -10.00
N LEU A 152 -17.14 -9.11 -8.74
CA LEU A 152 -18.07 -8.92 -7.63
C LEU A 152 -18.56 -7.47 -7.51
N ALA A 153 -17.84 -6.48 -8.06
CA ALA A 153 -18.41 -5.17 -8.27
C ALA A 153 -19.63 -5.25 -9.20
N LEU A 154 -19.54 -6.04 -10.27
CA LEU A 154 -20.65 -6.24 -11.20
C LEU A 154 -21.81 -6.96 -10.51
N VAL A 155 -21.52 -8.04 -9.78
CA VAL A 155 -22.54 -8.75 -8.97
C VAL A 155 -23.24 -7.80 -7.99
N ALA A 156 -22.51 -6.91 -7.31
CA ALA A 156 -23.08 -5.97 -6.36
C ALA A 156 -24.07 -5.01 -7.04
N HIS A 157 -23.71 -4.42 -8.19
CA HIS A 157 -24.58 -3.51 -8.93
C HIS A 157 -25.83 -4.22 -9.46
N LEU A 158 -25.67 -5.39 -10.10
CA LEU A 158 -26.79 -6.17 -10.62
C LEU A 158 -27.75 -6.58 -9.50
N SER A 159 -27.22 -7.08 -8.38
CA SER A 159 -28.01 -7.49 -7.23
C SER A 159 -28.71 -6.29 -6.59
N SER A 160 -28.03 -5.14 -6.49
CA SER A 160 -28.58 -3.93 -5.89
C SER A 160 -29.81 -3.44 -6.65
N VAL A 161 -29.74 -3.35 -7.98
CA VAL A 161 -30.86 -2.95 -8.83
C VAL A 161 -32.02 -3.95 -8.70
N ARG A 162 -31.74 -5.24 -8.85
CA ARG A 162 -32.77 -6.29 -8.82
C ARG A 162 -33.49 -6.42 -7.48
N LEU A 163 -32.79 -6.17 -6.37
CA LEU A 163 -33.36 -6.22 -5.02
C LEU A 163 -33.98 -4.89 -4.58
N SER A 164 -33.63 -3.78 -5.24
CA SER A 164 -33.83 -2.43 -4.72
C SER A 164 -33.25 -2.25 -3.31
N LEU A 165 -32.03 -2.72 -3.10
CA LEU A 165 -31.35 -2.68 -1.81
C LEU A 165 -29.89 -2.25 -1.97
N PRO A 166 -29.31 -1.56 -0.98
CA PRO A 166 -27.96 -1.06 -1.09
C PRO A 166 -26.91 -2.14 -0.80
N PHE A 167 -25.78 -2.03 -1.50
CA PHE A 167 -24.61 -2.88 -1.32
C PHE A 167 -23.39 -2.04 -0.94
N LEU A 168 -22.55 -2.61 -0.08
CA LEU A 168 -21.19 -2.17 0.14
C LEU A 168 -20.29 -3.27 -0.44
N HIS A 169 -19.65 -2.96 -1.56
CA HIS A 169 -18.65 -3.83 -2.18
C HIS A 169 -17.27 -3.41 -1.66
N PHE A 170 -16.60 -4.28 -0.92
CA PHE A 170 -15.31 -3.97 -0.31
C PHE A 170 -14.19 -4.93 -0.69
N PHE A 171 -12.99 -4.39 -0.61
CA PHE A 171 -11.73 -5.08 -0.84
C PHE A 171 -10.63 -4.39 -0.04
N ASP A 172 -9.54 -5.11 0.23
CA ASP A 172 -8.56 -4.66 1.21
C ASP A 172 -7.77 -3.45 0.71
N GLY A 173 -7.82 -2.36 1.49
CA GLY A 173 -7.09 -1.13 1.22
C GLY A 173 -5.59 -1.40 1.11
N PHE A 174 -4.96 -0.80 0.10
CA PHE A 174 -3.61 -1.09 -0.39
C PHE A 174 -3.43 -2.51 -0.92
N ARG A 175 -3.65 -3.53 -0.08
CA ARG A 175 -3.30 -4.93 -0.38
C ARG A 175 -4.01 -5.47 -1.62
N THR A 176 -5.23 -5.01 -1.90
CA THR A 176 -5.97 -5.27 -3.15
C THR A 176 -6.17 -3.98 -3.94
N SER A 177 -6.51 -2.88 -3.27
CA SER A 177 -6.89 -1.63 -3.95
C SER A 177 -5.77 -1.03 -4.81
N MET A 178 -4.51 -1.19 -4.40
CA MET A 178 -3.30 -0.67 -5.06
C MET A 178 -2.38 -1.77 -5.59
N GLU A 179 -2.77 -3.04 -5.42
CA GLU A 179 -2.06 -4.15 -6.06
C GLU A 179 -2.42 -4.15 -7.54
N ILE A 180 -1.40 -4.21 -8.40
CA ILE A 180 -1.57 -4.32 -9.84
C ILE A 180 -1.54 -5.80 -10.20
N GLN A 181 -2.55 -6.26 -10.92
CA GLN A 181 -2.59 -7.60 -11.51
C GLN A 181 -2.98 -7.55 -12.99
N LYS A 182 -2.51 -8.53 -13.76
CA LYS A 182 -3.08 -8.86 -15.06
C LYS A 182 -4.43 -9.58 -14.85
N ILE A 183 -5.51 -8.95 -15.27
CA ILE A 183 -6.88 -9.45 -15.12
C ILE A 183 -7.62 -9.45 -16.47
N GLU A 184 -8.73 -10.17 -16.53
CA GLU A 184 -9.69 -10.11 -17.63
C GLU A 184 -10.73 -9.01 -17.33
N LEU A 185 -10.93 -8.09 -18.27
CA LEU A 185 -11.95 -7.05 -18.16
C LEU A 185 -13.30 -7.54 -18.70
N ILE A 186 -14.38 -7.05 -18.07
CA ILE A 186 -15.74 -7.19 -18.58
C ILE A 186 -16.09 -5.93 -19.37
N ASP A 187 -16.55 -6.07 -20.61
CA ASP A 187 -16.97 -4.92 -21.41
C ASP A 187 -18.33 -4.36 -20.98
N TYR A 188 -18.54 -3.05 -21.14
CA TYR A 188 -19.79 -2.38 -20.74
C TYR A 188 -21.01 -2.93 -21.47
N ALA A 189 -20.83 -3.35 -22.73
CA ALA A 189 -21.89 -3.98 -23.51
C ALA A 189 -22.35 -5.31 -22.91
N ASP A 190 -21.45 -6.07 -22.27
CA ASP A 190 -21.81 -7.33 -21.61
C ASP A 190 -22.43 -7.08 -20.24
N MET A 191 -21.98 -6.06 -19.50
CA MET A 191 -22.67 -5.59 -18.28
C MET A 191 -24.11 -5.16 -18.58
N ALA A 192 -24.31 -4.41 -19.67
CA ALA A 192 -25.62 -3.92 -20.08
C ALA A 192 -26.61 -5.05 -20.42
N LYS A 193 -26.13 -6.22 -20.86
CA LYS A 193 -26.97 -7.40 -21.15
C LYS A 193 -27.45 -8.11 -19.88
N LEU A 194 -26.73 -7.94 -18.76
CA LEU A 194 -27.06 -8.60 -17.50
C LEU A 194 -27.99 -7.77 -16.60
N LEU A 195 -28.07 -6.45 -16.84
CA LEU A 195 -28.91 -5.57 -16.04
C LEU A 195 -30.40 -5.94 -16.17
N ASP A 196 -31.08 -5.98 -15.03
CA ASP A 196 -32.54 -6.12 -14.96
C ASP A 196 -33.19 -4.74 -15.18
N TYR A 197 -33.60 -4.47 -16.43
CA TYR A 197 -34.21 -3.19 -16.80
C TYR A 197 -35.62 -3.01 -16.23
N ASP A 198 -36.36 -4.09 -16.00
CA ASP A 198 -37.68 -4.02 -15.38
C ASP A 198 -37.54 -3.56 -13.92
N ALA A 199 -36.57 -4.12 -13.19
CA ALA A 199 -36.25 -3.66 -11.83
C ALA A 199 -35.74 -2.21 -11.78
N LEU A 200 -35.01 -1.77 -12.82
CA LEU A 200 -34.58 -0.37 -12.95
C LEU A 200 -35.78 0.57 -13.15
N ASP A 201 -36.72 0.20 -14.01
CA ASP A 201 -37.94 0.97 -14.27
C ASP A 201 -38.85 1.01 -13.03
N ASP A 202 -38.94 -0.10 -12.29
CA ASP A 202 -39.61 -0.17 -10.98
C ASP A 202 -38.96 0.71 -9.92
N PHE A 203 -37.64 0.87 -9.94
CA PHE A 203 -36.96 1.87 -9.11
C PHE A 203 -37.37 3.29 -9.51
N ARG A 204 -37.27 3.63 -10.79
CA ARG A 204 -37.57 4.98 -11.30
C ARG A 204 -39.02 5.40 -11.09
N SER A 205 -39.96 4.46 -11.19
CA SER A 205 -41.39 4.72 -10.94
C SER A 205 -41.69 5.12 -9.48
N ARG A 206 -40.82 4.74 -8.53
CA ARG A 206 -40.95 5.05 -7.09
C ARG A 206 -40.12 6.26 -6.63
N CYS A 207 -39.61 7.06 -7.55
CA CYS A 207 -38.78 8.23 -7.25
C CYS A 207 -39.60 9.51 -7.07
N LEU A 208 -39.03 10.52 -6.42
CA LEU A 208 -39.69 11.79 -6.17
C LEU A 208 -39.91 12.51 -7.50
N ASN A 209 -41.18 12.77 -7.84
CA ASN A 209 -41.55 13.52 -9.03
C ASN A 209 -42.81 14.35 -8.74
N PRO A 210 -42.84 15.66 -9.06
CA PRO A 210 -44.03 16.50 -8.83
C PRO A 210 -45.26 16.06 -9.65
N GLU A 211 -45.11 15.28 -10.72
CA GLU A 211 -46.24 14.74 -11.49
C GLU A 211 -46.96 13.59 -10.76
N TYR A 212 -46.28 12.91 -9.85
CA TYR A 212 -46.82 11.87 -8.97
C TYR A 212 -46.19 12.00 -7.56
N PRO A 213 -46.56 13.06 -6.82
CA PRO A 213 -45.86 13.43 -5.60
C PRO A 213 -46.04 12.38 -4.50
N GLN A 214 -44.99 12.19 -3.72
CA GLN A 214 -44.95 11.27 -2.58
C GLN A 214 -44.20 11.90 -1.40
N LEU A 215 -44.51 11.43 -0.20
CA LEU A 215 -43.85 11.82 1.05
C LEU A 215 -42.97 10.66 1.54
N ARG A 216 -41.71 10.95 1.89
CA ARG A 216 -40.79 9.98 2.51
C ARG A 216 -40.03 10.60 3.67
N GLY A 217 -39.50 9.74 4.54
CA GLY A 217 -38.76 10.18 5.72
C GLY A 217 -39.63 10.85 6.79
N THR A 218 -40.87 10.39 6.95
CA THR A 218 -41.79 10.88 7.99
C THR A 218 -41.25 10.64 9.39
N ALA A 219 -41.66 11.46 10.36
CA ALA A 219 -41.55 11.11 11.77
C ALA A 219 -42.69 10.15 12.15
N GLN A 220 -42.37 9.02 12.79
CA GLN A 220 -43.35 8.01 13.20
C GLN A 220 -43.32 7.83 14.72
N ASN A 221 -44.50 7.66 15.32
CA ASN A 221 -44.66 7.37 16.74
C ASN A 221 -44.44 5.87 17.02
N PRO A 222 -44.39 5.46 18.31
CA PRO A 222 -44.25 4.05 18.70
C PRO A 222 -45.40 3.13 18.24
N ASP A 223 -46.53 3.70 17.83
CA ASP A 223 -47.73 2.98 17.37
C ASP A 223 -47.52 2.25 16.05
N ILE A 224 -46.66 2.75 15.15
CA ILE A 224 -46.42 2.15 13.82
C ILE A 224 -44.94 1.99 13.44
N TYR A 225 -44.00 2.59 14.18
CA TYR A 225 -42.58 2.54 13.81
C TYR A 225 -42.04 1.11 13.75
N PHE A 226 -42.36 0.27 14.73
CA PHE A 226 -41.84 -1.10 14.78
C PHE A 226 -42.40 -1.94 13.62
N GLN A 227 -43.71 -1.87 13.37
CA GLN A 227 -44.36 -2.55 12.25
C GLN A 227 -43.78 -2.12 10.90
N SER A 228 -43.54 -0.81 10.73
CA SER A 228 -42.95 -0.26 9.50
C SER A 228 -41.51 -0.74 9.30
N LYS A 229 -40.74 -0.89 10.39
CA LYS A 229 -39.35 -1.37 10.34
C LYS A 229 -39.26 -2.85 9.91
N GLU A 230 -40.15 -3.69 10.42
CA GLU A 230 -40.21 -5.13 10.08
C GLU A 230 -40.82 -5.40 8.69
N ALA A 231 -41.58 -4.44 8.13
CA ALA A 231 -42.18 -4.58 6.80
C ALA A 231 -41.16 -4.78 5.66
N ALA A 232 -39.89 -4.40 5.88
CA ALA A 232 -38.82 -4.58 4.92
C ALA A 232 -38.27 -6.03 4.87
N ASN A 233 -38.56 -6.88 5.86
CA ASN A 233 -37.99 -8.23 5.98
C ASN A 233 -38.08 -9.09 4.69
N PRO A 234 -39.20 -9.09 3.93
CA PRO A 234 -39.28 -9.85 2.68
C PRO A 234 -38.28 -9.40 1.60
N TYR A 235 -37.84 -8.14 1.62
CA TYR A 235 -36.79 -7.66 0.72
C TYR A 235 -35.44 -8.27 1.11
N PHE A 236 -35.09 -8.21 2.40
CA PHE A 236 -33.82 -8.71 2.92
C PHE A 236 -33.68 -10.23 2.85
N ALA A 237 -34.77 -10.97 3.08
CA ALA A 237 -34.76 -12.44 3.04
C ALA A 237 -34.36 -13.01 1.67
N ARG A 238 -34.54 -12.25 0.59
CA ARG A 238 -34.19 -12.66 -0.79
C ARG A 238 -32.74 -12.40 -1.17
N ILE A 239 -32.00 -11.60 -0.39
CA ILE A 239 -30.63 -11.17 -0.75
C ILE A 239 -29.71 -12.36 -1.09
N PRO A 240 -29.58 -13.40 -0.23
CA PRO A 240 -28.64 -14.48 -0.51
C PRO A 240 -28.93 -15.19 -1.85
N TYR A 241 -30.20 -15.44 -2.14
CA TYR A 241 -30.62 -16.16 -3.34
C TYR A 241 -30.38 -15.33 -4.61
N VAL A 242 -30.76 -14.05 -4.59
CA VAL A 242 -30.52 -13.16 -5.75
C VAL A 242 -29.02 -12.97 -5.98
N VAL A 243 -28.22 -12.74 -4.94
CA VAL A 243 -26.76 -12.60 -5.10
C VAL A 243 -26.15 -13.87 -5.69
N GLN A 244 -26.60 -15.06 -5.26
CA GLN A 244 -26.13 -16.33 -5.81
C GLN A 244 -26.49 -16.50 -7.29
N GLU A 245 -27.68 -16.05 -7.71
CA GLU A 245 -28.10 -16.04 -9.12
C GLU A 245 -27.30 -15.04 -9.95
N GLU A 246 -27.03 -13.83 -9.44
CA GLU A 246 -26.21 -12.84 -10.14
C GLU A 246 -24.74 -13.29 -10.25
N MET A 247 -24.19 -13.95 -9.22
CA MET A 247 -22.89 -14.63 -9.29
C MET A 247 -22.88 -15.70 -10.40
N GLN A 248 -23.97 -16.46 -10.54
CA GLN A 248 -24.09 -17.49 -11.58
C GLN A 248 -24.11 -16.87 -12.98
N LYS A 249 -24.88 -15.80 -13.20
CA LYS A 249 -24.91 -15.07 -14.49
C LYS A 249 -23.55 -14.51 -14.87
N VAL A 250 -22.87 -13.85 -13.92
CA VAL A 250 -21.52 -13.33 -14.15
C VAL A 250 -20.54 -14.48 -14.41
N GLY A 251 -20.69 -15.60 -13.71
CA GLY A 251 -19.87 -16.79 -13.94
C GLY A 251 -20.11 -17.48 -15.29
N ASP A 252 -21.34 -17.44 -15.82
CA ASP A 252 -21.64 -17.96 -17.16
C ASP A 252 -21.12 -17.04 -18.26
N LEU A 253 -21.10 -15.73 -18.02
CA LEU A 253 -20.44 -14.77 -18.91
C LEU A 253 -18.94 -15.03 -18.94
N THR A 254 -18.31 -15.06 -17.77
CA THR A 254 -16.85 -14.94 -17.62
C THR A 254 -16.10 -16.27 -17.50
N GLY A 255 -16.81 -17.38 -17.26
CA GLY A 255 -16.23 -18.67 -16.89
C GLY A 255 -15.75 -18.75 -15.42
N ARG A 256 -15.80 -17.65 -14.66
CA ARG A 256 -15.34 -17.57 -13.26
C ARG A 256 -16.54 -17.70 -12.31
N ARG A 257 -16.69 -18.87 -11.70
CA ARG A 257 -17.84 -19.18 -10.82
C ARG A 257 -17.58 -18.72 -9.39
N TYR A 258 -18.61 -18.15 -8.78
CA TYR A 258 -18.62 -17.69 -7.40
C TYR A 258 -19.83 -18.25 -6.66
N ASN A 259 -19.66 -18.52 -5.37
CA ASN A 259 -20.76 -18.73 -4.43
C ASN A 259 -20.65 -17.74 -3.28
N LEU A 260 -21.73 -17.60 -2.49
CA LEU A 260 -21.72 -16.75 -1.29
C LEU A 260 -20.59 -17.16 -0.33
N PHE A 261 -20.36 -18.47 -0.25
CA PHE A 261 -19.23 -19.13 0.41
C PHE A 261 -18.69 -20.21 -0.55
N ASP A 262 -17.43 -20.13 -0.95
CA ASP A 262 -16.75 -21.22 -1.67
C ASP A 262 -15.75 -21.89 -0.75
N TYR A 263 -15.66 -23.20 -0.92
CA TYR A 263 -14.68 -24.06 -0.30
C TYR A 263 -13.54 -24.39 -1.27
N VAL A 264 -12.31 -24.40 -0.76
CA VAL A 264 -11.12 -24.89 -1.45
C VAL A 264 -10.29 -25.73 -0.49
N GLY A 265 -9.67 -26.81 -0.98
CA GLY A 265 -8.82 -27.70 -0.19
C GLY A 265 -9.23 -29.17 -0.29
N ASP A 266 -8.76 -29.97 0.66
CA ASP A 266 -9.02 -31.40 0.68
C ASP A 266 -10.52 -31.67 0.91
N PRO A 267 -11.22 -32.46 0.07
CA PRO A 267 -12.65 -32.77 0.25
C PRO A 267 -12.98 -33.40 1.61
N GLU A 268 -12.00 -34.06 2.22
CA GLU A 268 -12.06 -34.72 3.51
C GLU A 268 -11.32 -33.88 4.58
N ALA A 269 -11.18 -32.56 4.45
CA ALA A 269 -10.46 -31.76 5.44
C ALA A 269 -11.00 -31.95 6.87
N ASP A 270 -10.09 -32.07 7.84
CA ASP A 270 -10.43 -32.13 9.26
C ASP A 270 -10.23 -30.78 9.97
N ARG A 271 -9.48 -29.87 9.35
CA ARG A 271 -9.17 -28.52 9.81
C ARG A 271 -9.45 -27.51 8.70
N VAL A 272 -10.29 -26.52 8.99
CA VAL A 272 -10.69 -25.50 8.01
C VAL A 272 -10.45 -24.09 8.56
N ILE A 273 -10.03 -23.17 7.69
CA ILE A 273 -10.03 -21.74 7.98
C ILE A 273 -11.24 -21.10 7.31
N LEU A 274 -11.98 -20.23 8.01
CA LEU A 274 -12.91 -19.29 7.39
C LEU A 274 -12.26 -17.90 7.41
N SER A 275 -12.21 -17.25 6.24
CA SER A 275 -11.79 -15.85 6.16
C SER A 275 -12.52 -15.12 5.01
N MET A 276 -12.20 -13.85 4.81
CA MET A 276 -12.78 -13.00 3.76
C MET A 276 -11.71 -12.08 3.15
N ALA A 277 -11.98 -11.58 1.95
CA ALA A 277 -11.09 -10.68 1.21
C ALA A 277 -9.66 -11.25 1.01
N SER A 278 -8.61 -10.42 1.01
CA SER A 278 -7.33 -10.78 0.39
C SER A 278 -6.56 -11.88 1.09
N SER A 279 -6.87 -12.16 2.37
CA SER A 279 -6.27 -13.29 3.08
C SER A 279 -6.62 -14.62 2.41
N CYS A 280 -7.77 -14.72 1.74
CA CYS A 280 -8.24 -15.96 1.16
C CYS A 280 -7.33 -16.45 0.03
N ASP A 281 -6.68 -15.56 -0.71
CA ASP A 281 -5.69 -15.96 -1.71
C ASP A 281 -4.40 -16.49 -1.07
N VAL A 282 -3.90 -15.85 0.00
CA VAL A 282 -2.74 -16.36 0.79
C VAL A 282 -3.05 -17.74 1.38
N ILE A 283 -4.26 -17.89 1.93
CA ILE A 283 -4.68 -19.13 2.56
C ILE A 283 -4.86 -20.22 1.52
N GLU A 284 -5.48 -19.93 0.37
CA GLU A 284 -5.63 -20.90 -0.72
C GLU A 284 -4.26 -21.36 -1.25
N GLU A 285 -3.32 -20.44 -1.49
CA GLU A 285 -1.96 -20.78 -1.91
C GLU A 285 -1.28 -21.72 -0.89
N THR A 286 -1.45 -21.44 0.40
CA THR A 286 -0.92 -22.29 1.47
C THR A 286 -1.65 -23.63 1.59
N VAL A 287 -2.97 -23.67 1.41
CA VAL A 287 -3.77 -24.90 1.39
C VAL A 287 -3.34 -25.79 0.24
N ASN A 288 -3.13 -25.25 -0.96
CA ASN A 288 -2.62 -25.99 -2.12
C ASN A 288 -1.24 -26.60 -1.84
N TYR A 289 -0.36 -25.86 -1.16
CA TYR A 289 0.94 -26.38 -0.72
C TYR A 289 0.81 -27.51 0.30
N LEU A 290 0.01 -27.32 1.36
CA LEU A 290 -0.12 -28.30 2.45
C LEU A 290 -0.87 -29.57 2.01
N THR A 291 -1.91 -29.44 1.19
CA THR A 291 -2.62 -30.59 0.61
C THR A 291 -1.71 -31.39 -0.33
N GLY A 292 -0.82 -30.72 -1.08
CA GLY A 292 0.25 -31.37 -1.85
C GLY A 292 1.24 -32.17 -0.99
N LEU A 293 1.32 -31.89 0.31
CA LEU A 293 2.09 -32.66 1.31
C LEU A 293 1.25 -33.72 2.05
N GLY A 294 -0.03 -33.91 1.69
CA GLY A 294 -0.94 -34.87 2.30
C GLY A 294 -1.68 -34.36 3.54
N GLU A 295 -1.65 -33.06 3.83
CA GLU A 295 -2.43 -32.47 4.93
C GLU A 295 -3.92 -32.33 4.55
N ARG A 296 -4.81 -32.79 5.43
CA ARG A 296 -6.28 -32.64 5.29
C ARG A 296 -6.76 -31.27 5.75
N VAL A 297 -6.43 -30.22 4.99
CA VAL A 297 -6.76 -28.83 5.31
C VAL A 297 -7.63 -28.18 4.22
N GLY A 298 -8.42 -27.18 4.62
CA GLY A 298 -9.24 -26.40 3.69
C GLY A 298 -9.50 -24.97 4.13
N LEU A 299 -10.11 -24.22 3.22
CA LEU A 299 -10.50 -22.82 3.37
C LEU A 299 -11.94 -22.63 2.89
N ILE A 300 -12.72 -21.89 3.67
CA ILE A 300 -13.96 -21.26 3.21
C ILE A 300 -13.68 -19.78 3.01
N LYS A 301 -13.95 -19.25 1.82
CA LYS A 301 -13.91 -17.80 1.57
C LYS A 301 -15.33 -17.23 1.65
N ALA A 302 -15.56 -16.29 2.56
CA ALA A 302 -16.84 -15.57 2.65
C ALA A 302 -16.84 -14.40 1.66
N ARG A 303 -17.79 -14.41 0.71
CA ARG A 303 -18.01 -13.30 -0.25
C ARG A 303 -19.13 -12.43 0.26
N LEU A 304 -20.33 -12.98 0.41
CA LEU A 304 -21.44 -12.27 1.03
C LEU A 304 -21.31 -12.40 2.55
N TYR A 305 -20.72 -11.38 3.17
CA TYR A 305 -20.51 -11.33 4.61
C TYR A 305 -21.82 -11.04 5.35
N HIS A 306 -22.60 -10.07 4.86
CA HIS A 306 -23.87 -9.69 5.46
C HIS A 306 -24.94 -9.40 4.38
N PRO A 307 -26.18 -9.91 4.49
CA PRO A 307 -26.65 -10.84 5.51
C PRO A 307 -25.93 -12.20 5.41
N PHE A 308 -25.58 -12.77 6.57
CA PHE A 308 -24.89 -14.06 6.63
C PHE A 308 -25.87 -15.20 6.37
N SER A 309 -25.71 -15.91 5.24
CA SER A 309 -26.58 -17.04 4.91
C SER A 309 -26.11 -18.33 5.55
N GLN A 310 -26.75 -18.72 6.66
CA GLN A 310 -26.49 -19.99 7.35
C GLN A 310 -26.56 -21.20 6.41
N GLU A 311 -27.55 -21.25 5.52
CA GLU A 311 -27.74 -22.34 4.56
C GLU A 311 -26.53 -22.50 3.62
N HIS A 312 -26.08 -21.40 3.00
CA HIS A 312 -24.99 -21.44 2.02
C HIS A 312 -23.64 -21.68 2.69
N PHE A 313 -23.43 -21.15 3.91
CA PHE A 313 -22.23 -21.45 4.69
C PHE A 313 -22.10 -22.93 5.03
N LEU A 314 -23.18 -23.54 5.56
CA LEU A 314 -23.18 -24.96 5.91
C LEU A 314 -23.03 -25.86 4.67
N ARG A 315 -23.56 -25.44 3.51
CA ARG A 315 -23.38 -26.15 2.24
C ARG A 315 -21.93 -26.17 1.78
N ALA A 316 -21.17 -25.10 2.04
CA ALA A 316 -19.74 -25.02 1.70
C ALA A 316 -18.85 -25.81 2.68
N LEU A 317 -19.34 -26.15 3.87
CA LEU A 317 -18.55 -26.80 4.90
C LEU A 317 -18.47 -28.33 4.71
N PRO A 318 -17.29 -28.94 4.54
CA PRO A 318 -17.18 -30.40 4.51
C PRO A 318 -17.66 -31.03 5.82
N SER A 319 -18.35 -32.16 5.72
CA SER A 319 -18.91 -32.87 6.89
C SER A 319 -17.84 -33.48 7.81
N THR A 320 -16.61 -33.63 7.31
CA THR A 320 -15.46 -34.19 8.03
C THR A 320 -14.76 -33.20 8.96
N VAL A 321 -15.12 -31.92 8.89
CA VAL A 321 -14.44 -30.87 9.64
C VAL A 321 -14.64 -31.07 11.14
N LYS A 322 -13.51 -31.16 11.86
CA LYS A 322 -13.50 -31.32 13.33
C LYS A 322 -13.13 -30.02 14.03
N ARG A 323 -12.37 -29.14 13.35
CA ARG A 323 -11.84 -27.90 13.93
C ARG A 323 -11.84 -26.80 12.89
N MET A 324 -12.22 -25.60 13.30
CA MET A 324 -12.26 -24.43 12.44
C MET A 324 -11.64 -23.21 13.12
N ALA A 325 -10.78 -22.51 12.39
CA ALA A 325 -10.34 -21.17 12.77
C ALA A 325 -11.09 -20.13 11.94
N VAL A 326 -11.66 -19.12 12.61
CA VAL A 326 -12.28 -17.97 11.95
C VAL A 326 -11.34 -16.78 12.09
N LEU A 327 -10.94 -16.21 10.96
CA LEU A 327 -9.97 -15.13 10.90
C LEU A 327 -10.64 -13.79 10.59
N ASP A 328 -10.61 -12.89 11.57
CA ASP A 328 -11.14 -11.53 11.49
C ASP A 328 -10.01 -10.52 11.28
N ARG A 329 -10.17 -9.64 10.28
CA ARG A 329 -9.24 -8.55 10.01
C ARG A 329 -9.69 -7.27 10.73
N THR A 330 -10.08 -7.39 12.00
CA THR A 330 -10.55 -6.27 12.83
C THR A 330 -10.27 -6.56 14.30
N LYS A 331 -10.39 -5.54 15.15
CA LYS A 331 -10.37 -5.71 16.61
C LYS A 331 -11.55 -4.96 17.21
N SER A 332 -12.35 -5.64 18.00
CA SER A 332 -13.42 -5.04 18.82
C SER A 332 -13.05 -5.13 20.31
N PRO A 333 -12.40 -4.10 20.89
CA PRO A 333 -11.96 -4.14 22.28
C PRO A 333 -13.12 -4.45 23.25
N GLY A 334 -12.93 -5.41 24.14
CA GLY A 334 -13.93 -5.82 25.14
C GLY A 334 -15.07 -6.71 24.61
N ALA A 335 -15.15 -6.97 23.30
CA ALA A 335 -16.11 -7.92 22.76
C ALA A 335 -15.73 -9.36 23.14
N LEU A 336 -16.73 -10.25 23.25
CA LEU A 336 -16.54 -11.69 23.47
C LEU A 336 -15.79 -12.39 22.33
N GLY A 337 -15.73 -11.75 21.16
CA GLY A 337 -15.04 -12.21 19.96
C GLY A 337 -15.32 -11.26 18.82
N GLU A 338 -14.53 -11.38 17.76
CA GLU A 338 -14.68 -10.57 16.57
C GLU A 338 -15.94 -10.94 15.76
N PRO A 339 -16.45 -10.03 14.89
CA PRO A 339 -17.76 -10.17 14.25
C PRO A 339 -17.95 -11.47 13.45
N LEU A 340 -17.04 -11.84 12.55
CA LEU A 340 -17.20 -13.04 11.72
C LEU A 340 -17.17 -14.31 12.60
N TYR A 341 -16.25 -14.35 13.57
CA TYR A 341 -16.22 -15.42 14.57
C TYR A 341 -17.55 -15.57 15.31
N ARG A 342 -18.18 -14.46 15.73
CA ARG A 342 -19.48 -14.48 16.43
C ARG A 342 -20.62 -14.97 15.55
N ASP A 343 -20.65 -14.61 14.27
CA ASP A 343 -21.66 -15.11 13.33
C ASP A 343 -21.57 -16.63 13.19
N VAL A 344 -20.35 -17.16 13.05
CA VAL A 344 -20.10 -18.60 12.97
C VAL A 344 -20.48 -19.32 14.27
N CYS A 345 -20.11 -18.76 15.42
CA CYS A 345 -20.54 -19.30 16.72
C CYS A 345 -22.07 -19.37 16.81
N THR A 346 -22.77 -18.36 16.32
CA THR A 346 -24.24 -18.31 16.31
C THR A 346 -24.82 -19.39 15.41
N VAL A 347 -24.27 -19.59 14.20
CA VAL A 347 -24.68 -20.66 13.29
C VAL A 347 -24.57 -22.03 13.98
N PHE A 348 -23.43 -22.37 14.56
CA PHE A 348 -23.25 -23.68 15.19
C PHE A 348 -24.00 -23.83 16.51
N ARG A 349 -24.30 -22.73 17.19
CA ARG A 349 -25.22 -22.73 18.33
C ARG A 349 -26.64 -23.11 17.90
N ASN A 350 -27.10 -22.61 16.74
CA ASN A 350 -28.42 -22.91 16.19
C ASN A 350 -28.54 -24.35 15.66
N THR A 351 -27.49 -24.91 15.07
CA THR A 351 -27.49 -26.29 14.57
C THR A 351 -27.30 -27.34 15.68
N GLY A 352 -26.74 -26.96 16.83
CA GLY A 352 -26.54 -27.85 17.98
C GLY A 352 -25.39 -28.85 17.85
N ASN A 353 -24.71 -28.88 16.71
CA ASN A 353 -23.53 -29.67 16.43
C ASN A 353 -22.57 -28.87 15.54
N GLY A 354 -21.28 -28.89 15.85
CA GLY A 354 -20.26 -28.12 15.13
C GLY A 354 -18.84 -28.51 15.53
N PRO A 355 -17.84 -28.09 14.73
CA PRO A 355 -16.44 -28.31 15.03
C PRO A 355 -16.00 -27.49 16.26
N VAL A 356 -14.82 -27.79 16.79
CA VAL A 356 -14.15 -26.88 17.74
C VAL A 356 -13.83 -25.58 17.01
N LEU A 357 -14.37 -24.46 17.50
CA LEU A 357 -14.17 -23.13 16.93
C LEU A 357 -13.10 -22.37 17.70
N VAL A 358 -12.20 -21.71 16.96
CA VAL A 358 -11.31 -20.67 17.50
C VAL A 358 -11.36 -19.42 16.63
N GLY A 359 -11.33 -18.25 17.27
CA GLY A 359 -11.23 -16.95 16.62
C GLY A 359 -9.79 -16.43 16.64
N GLY A 360 -9.37 -15.81 15.54
CA GLY A 360 -8.05 -15.22 15.38
C GLY A 360 -8.09 -13.88 14.69
N ARG A 361 -7.20 -12.97 15.10
CA ARG A 361 -7.01 -11.67 14.45
C ARG A 361 -5.73 -11.64 13.64
N TYR A 362 -5.78 -10.98 12.48
CA TYR A 362 -4.64 -10.81 11.60
C TYR A 362 -4.71 -9.46 10.87
N GLY A 363 -3.59 -9.06 10.25
CA GLY A 363 -3.61 -8.09 9.14
C GLY A 363 -4.09 -6.67 9.44
N LEU A 364 -4.19 -6.27 10.72
CA LEU A 364 -4.60 -4.92 11.12
C LEU A 364 -3.64 -3.87 10.58
N GLY A 365 -4.16 -2.77 10.04
CA GLY A 365 -3.36 -1.72 9.42
C GLY A 365 -2.37 -2.23 8.36
N SER A 366 -2.79 -3.17 7.51
CA SER A 366 -1.94 -3.88 6.54
C SER A 366 -0.69 -4.56 7.10
N LYS A 367 -0.71 -5.01 8.37
CA LYS A 367 0.27 -6.00 8.84
C LYS A 367 0.33 -7.16 7.84
N ASP A 368 1.54 -7.57 7.45
CA ASP A 368 1.67 -8.62 6.44
C ASP A 368 1.05 -9.93 6.94
N PHE A 369 0.51 -10.72 6.02
CA PHE A 369 -0.11 -12.01 6.32
C PHE A 369 0.44 -13.04 5.35
N THR A 370 1.47 -13.76 5.80
CA THR A 370 2.28 -14.64 4.95
C THR A 370 1.83 -16.10 5.05
N PRO A 371 2.26 -16.96 4.12
CA PRO A 371 2.01 -18.40 4.22
C PRO A 371 2.48 -19.05 5.52
N ALA A 372 3.62 -18.60 6.08
CA ALA A 372 4.10 -19.07 7.38
C ALA A 372 3.10 -18.76 8.52
N MET A 373 2.42 -17.62 8.44
CA MET A 373 1.35 -17.25 9.38
C MET A 373 0.10 -18.12 9.21
N VAL A 374 -0.30 -18.39 7.97
CA VAL A 374 -1.40 -19.33 7.67
C VAL A 374 -1.09 -20.72 8.22
N LYS A 375 0.14 -21.21 8.01
CA LYS A 375 0.59 -22.49 8.55
C LYS A 375 0.54 -22.51 10.08
N ALA A 376 0.94 -21.43 10.76
CA ALA A 376 0.83 -21.32 12.21
C ALA A 376 -0.63 -21.44 12.70
N VAL A 377 -1.62 -20.92 11.94
CA VAL A 377 -3.04 -21.12 12.24
C VAL A 377 -3.45 -22.59 12.11
N PHE A 378 -3.03 -23.30 11.05
CA PHE A 378 -3.31 -24.72 10.90
C PHE A 378 -2.61 -25.60 11.95
N ASP A 379 -1.38 -25.23 12.35
CA ASP A 379 -0.65 -25.91 13.43
C ASP A 379 -1.35 -25.69 14.78
N ASN A 380 -1.86 -24.48 15.04
CA ASN A 380 -2.71 -24.21 16.22
C ASN A 380 -3.95 -25.13 16.22
N LEU A 381 -4.63 -25.27 15.08
CA LEU A 381 -5.76 -26.18 14.93
C LEU A 381 -5.39 -27.66 15.09
N ARG A 382 -4.11 -28.04 14.95
CA ARG A 382 -3.65 -29.42 15.21
C ARG A 382 -3.51 -29.70 16.72
N GLY A 383 -3.26 -28.68 17.54
CA GLY A 383 -3.09 -28.81 19.00
C GLY A 383 -4.27 -29.48 19.70
N SER A 384 -4.03 -30.19 20.81
CA SER A 384 -5.12 -30.83 21.58
C SER A 384 -6.12 -29.82 22.13
N ALA A 385 -5.61 -28.65 22.54
CA ALA A 385 -6.38 -27.47 22.94
C ALA A 385 -5.89 -26.25 22.10
N PRO A 386 -6.47 -26.02 20.92
CA PRO A 386 -6.12 -24.87 20.09
C PRO A 386 -6.30 -23.56 20.85
N LYS A 387 -5.31 -22.65 20.77
CA LYS A 387 -5.40 -21.30 21.35
C LYS A 387 -6.57 -20.58 20.68
N ASN A 388 -7.50 -20.08 21.48
CA ASN A 388 -8.60 -19.21 21.03
C ASN A 388 -8.25 -17.73 21.25
N HIS A 389 -8.95 -16.83 20.58
CA HIS A 389 -8.75 -15.37 20.62
C HIS A 389 -7.30 -14.94 20.32
N PHE A 390 -6.65 -15.67 19.42
CA PHE A 390 -5.23 -15.48 19.13
C PHE A 390 -4.98 -14.28 18.22
N THR A 391 -3.71 -13.89 18.11
CA THR A 391 -3.21 -12.98 17.07
C THR A 391 -2.15 -13.69 16.23
N VAL A 392 -1.97 -13.27 14.98
CA VAL A 392 -0.89 -13.77 14.12
C VAL A 392 -0.26 -12.62 13.34
N GLY A 393 1.07 -12.65 13.21
CA GLY A 393 1.87 -11.59 12.58
C GLY A 393 2.46 -10.55 13.53
N ILE A 394 2.35 -10.75 14.84
CA ILE A 394 2.98 -9.92 15.89
C ILE A 394 3.57 -10.81 16.98
N THR A 395 4.46 -10.24 17.80
CA THR A 395 4.89 -10.84 19.07
C THR A 395 4.16 -10.15 20.21
N ASP A 396 3.13 -10.81 20.75
CA ASP A 396 2.38 -10.33 21.91
C ASP A 396 2.94 -10.97 23.18
N ASP A 397 3.94 -10.33 23.75
CA ASP A 397 4.59 -10.68 25.02
C ASP A 397 3.90 -10.08 26.25
N VAL A 398 2.75 -9.41 26.07
CA VAL A 398 1.97 -8.79 27.16
C VAL A 398 0.74 -9.63 27.49
N SER A 399 -0.12 -9.90 26.50
CA SER A 399 -1.32 -10.74 26.68
C SER A 399 -1.18 -12.16 26.15
N HIS A 400 -0.02 -12.50 25.59
CA HIS A 400 0.32 -13.86 25.12
C HIS A 400 -0.69 -14.43 24.12
N THR A 401 -1.34 -13.57 23.33
CA THR A 401 -2.32 -13.99 22.33
C THR A 401 -1.67 -14.45 21.02
N SER A 402 -0.43 -14.06 20.74
CA SER A 402 0.23 -14.38 19.47
C SER A 402 0.47 -15.87 19.31
N LEU A 403 0.34 -16.36 18.08
CA LEU A 403 0.81 -17.67 17.67
C LEU A 403 2.31 -17.62 17.35
N GLU A 404 3.02 -18.68 17.69
CA GLU A 404 4.41 -18.86 17.26
C GLU A 404 4.46 -19.20 15.78
N LEU A 405 5.36 -18.56 15.05
CA LEU A 405 5.55 -18.83 13.62
C LEU A 405 6.48 -20.03 13.44
N SER A 406 6.07 -20.98 12.60
CA SER A 406 6.93 -22.08 12.19
C SER A 406 8.03 -21.60 11.23
N ALA A 407 8.91 -22.51 10.81
CA ALA A 407 9.85 -22.26 9.74
C ALA A 407 9.15 -21.69 8.49
N ASP A 408 9.85 -20.81 7.78
CA ASP A 408 9.38 -20.17 6.56
C ASP A 408 9.05 -21.22 5.49
N ILE A 409 8.01 -20.95 4.69
CA ILE A 409 7.57 -21.83 3.60
C ILE A 409 7.40 -21.00 2.32
N ASP A 410 7.65 -21.65 1.18
CA ASP A 410 7.54 -21.03 -0.16
C ASP A 410 6.48 -21.77 -0.99
N PRO A 411 5.18 -21.43 -0.83
CA PRO A 411 4.10 -22.08 -1.57
C PRO A 411 3.90 -21.49 -2.97
N ALA A 412 4.65 -20.45 -3.36
CA ALA A 412 4.49 -19.79 -4.64
C ALA A 412 4.64 -20.81 -5.80
N PRO A 413 3.83 -20.70 -6.86
CA PRO A 413 3.89 -21.64 -7.97
C PRO A 413 5.31 -21.76 -8.57
N LYS A 414 5.71 -22.98 -8.94
CA LYS A 414 7.00 -23.21 -9.61
C LYS A 414 7.08 -22.36 -10.90
N GLY A 415 8.26 -21.80 -11.16
CA GLY A 415 8.47 -20.90 -12.30
C GLY A 415 8.12 -19.44 -12.02
N THR A 416 7.65 -19.08 -10.83
CA THR A 416 7.41 -17.69 -10.44
C THR A 416 8.74 -16.95 -10.22
N VAL A 417 8.95 -15.86 -10.95
CA VAL A 417 10.10 -14.95 -10.79
C VAL A 417 9.73 -13.80 -9.86
N ARG A 418 10.53 -13.58 -8.82
CA ARG A 418 10.26 -12.58 -7.76
C ARG A 418 11.35 -11.51 -7.71
N CYS A 419 10.92 -10.26 -7.89
CA CYS A 419 11.83 -9.12 -8.03
C CYS A 419 11.52 -8.06 -6.97
N LYS A 420 12.54 -7.65 -6.20
CA LYS A 420 12.44 -6.59 -5.18
C LYS A 420 13.28 -5.38 -5.61
N PHE A 421 12.70 -4.18 -5.55
CA PHE A 421 13.41 -2.96 -5.94
C PHE A 421 13.37 -1.95 -4.81
N TRP A 422 14.55 -1.50 -4.38
CA TRP A 422 14.73 -0.44 -3.39
C TRP A 422 15.01 0.87 -4.13
N GLY A 423 14.03 1.78 -4.09
CA GLY A 423 14.12 3.09 -4.73
C GLY A 423 13.94 4.24 -3.73
N LEU A 424 14.34 5.44 -4.12
CA LEU A 424 14.12 6.68 -3.40
C LEU A 424 12.85 7.38 -3.93
N GLY A 425 12.06 7.98 -3.05
CA GLY A 425 10.89 8.77 -3.43
C GLY A 425 11.25 9.82 -4.50
N ALA A 426 10.52 9.78 -5.63
CA ALA A 426 10.70 10.60 -6.82
C ALA A 426 11.92 10.28 -7.73
N ASP A 427 12.61 9.15 -7.53
CA ASP A 427 13.68 8.70 -8.46
C ASP A 427 13.15 8.03 -9.76
N GLY A 428 11.84 7.74 -9.81
CA GLY A 428 11.17 7.10 -10.95
C GLY A 428 11.11 5.57 -10.92
N THR A 429 11.61 4.92 -9.87
CA THR A 429 11.62 3.45 -9.71
C THR A 429 10.22 2.85 -9.76
N VAL A 430 9.28 3.38 -8.98
CA VAL A 430 7.88 2.91 -8.96
C VAL A 430 7.24 3.06 -10.34
N GLY A 431 7.48 4.19 -11.02
CA GLY A 431 6.96 4.42 -12.37
C GLY A 431 7.52 3.44 -13.40
N ALA A 432 8.83 3.18 -13.35
CA ALA A 432 9.48 2.18 -14.19
C ALA A 432 8.93 0.77 -13.93
N ASN A 433 8.71 0.40 -12.67
CA ASN A 433 8.14 -0.89 -12.30
C ASN A 433 6.66 -1.04 -12.71
N LYS A 434 5.84 0.02 -12.59
CA LYS A 434 4.48 0.06 -13.16
C LYS A 434 4.48 -0.07 -14.68
N ASN A 435 5.51 0.42 -15.35
CA ASN A 435 5.66 0.25 -16.80
C ASN A 435 6.14 -1.18 -17.15
N ALA A 436 7.14 -1.70 -16.44
CA ALA A 436 7.67 -3.05 -16.64
C ALA A 436 6.60 -4.13 -16.45
N ILE A 437 5.74 -3.99 -15.43
CA ILE A 437 4.64 -4.94 -15.24
C ILE A 437 3.62 -4.90 -16.39
N LYS A 438 3.32 -3.71 -16.95
CA LYS A 438 2.43 -3.58 -18.11
C LYS A 438 3.06 -4.18 -19.36
N ILE A 439 4.35 -3.90 -19.62
CA ILE A 439 5.09 -4.50 -20.74
C ILE A 439 5.00 -6.02 -20.67
N ILE A 440 5.32 -6.62 -19.52
CA ILE A 440 5.32 -8.07 -19.39
C ILE A 440 3.89 -8.63 -19.40
N GLY A 441 2.97 -8.04 -18.66
CA GLY A 441 1.60 -8.52 -18.55
C GLY A 441 0.81 -8.44 -19.86
N GLU A 442 0.98 -7.38 -20.64
CA GLU A 442 0.20 -7.13 -21.86
C GLU A 442 0.81 -7.74 -23.13
N ASN A 443 2.12 -8.05 -23.12
CA ASN A 443 2.80 -8.61 -24.30
C ASN A 443 3.20 -10.09 -24.14
N THR A 444 2.93 -10.72 -22.99
CA THR A 444 3.28 -12.12 -22.73
C THR A 444 2.08 -12.89 -22.16
N PRO A 445 2.08 -14.24 -22.22
CA PRO A 445 1.05 -15.04 -21.56
C PRO A 445 1.19 -15.09 -20.03
N MET A 446 2.26 -14.53 -19.44
CA MET A 446 2.48 -14.61 -18.00
C MET A 446 1.44 -13.78 -17.22
N PHE A 447 1.11 -14.27 -16.03
CA PHE A 447 0.51 -13.47 -14.98
C PHE A 447 1.56 -12.54 -14.41
N ALA A 448 1.13 -11.33 -14.09
CA ALA A 448 1.99 -10.28 -13.56
C ALA A 448 1.32 -9.66 -12.34
N GLN A 449 2.09 -9.47 -11.27
CA GLN A 449 1.63 -8.83 -10.02
C GLN A 449 2.66 -7.81 -9.54
N ALA A 450 2.23 -6.64 -9.10
CA ALA A 450 3.06 -5.66 -8.42
C ALA A 450 2.38 -5.08 -7.19
N TYR A 451 3.17 -4.94 -6.12
CA TYR A 451 2.80 -4.21 -4.92
C TYR A 451 3.91 -3.23 -4.56
N PHE A 452 3.54 -2.03 -4.11
CA PHE A 452 4.48 -0.96 -3.78
C PHE A 452 4.31 -0.56 -2.33
N ALA A 453 5.33 -0.79 -1.50
CA ALA A 453 5.40 -0.28 -0.15
C ALA A 453 6.08 1.09 -0.16
N TYR A 454 5.37 2.11 0.32
CA TYR A 454 5.85 3.49 0.40
C TYR A 454 6.16 3.85 1.86
N ASP A 455 7.16 4.70 2.03
CA ASP A 455 7.42 5.38 3.30
C ASP A 455 6.35 6.46 3.59
N ALA A 456 6.17 6.79 4.86
CA ALA A 456 5.37 7.94 5.29
C ALA A 456 6.04 9.29 4.93
N LYS A 457 7.35 9.28 4.67
CA LYS A 457 8.10 10.47 4.26
C LYS A 457 7.75 10.87 2.82
N LYS A 458 7.07 12.02 2.66
CA LYS A 458 6.63 12.56 1.36
C LYS A 458 7.76 12.76 0.34
N SER A 459 8.95 13.17 0.80
CA SER A 459 10.12 13.41 -0.06
C SER A 459 11.35 12.67 0.46
N GLY A 460 12.07 12.02 -0.46
CA GLY A 460 13.26 11.22 -0.15
C GLY A 460 12.97 10.05 0.80
N GLY A 461 11.72 9.60 0.87
CA GLY A 461 11.35 8.37 1.56
C GLY A 461 11.80 7.14 0.79
N ILE A 462 11.87 6.00 1.46
CA ILE A 462 12.14 4.73 0.79
C ILE A 462 10.90 4.23 0.03
N THR A 463 11.13 3.56 -1.10
CA THR A 463 10.10 2.80 -1.80
C THR A 463 10.59 1.38 -2.04
N MET A 464 9.76 0.40 -1.71
CA MET A 464 10.04 -1.02 -2.00
C MET A 464 8.99 -1.54 -2.98
N SER A 465 9.43 -1.92 -4.16
CA SER A 465 8.55 -2.55 -5.17
C SER A 465 8.70 -4.06 -5.10
N HIS A 466 7.59 -4.78 -5.05
CA HIS A 466 7.51 -6.23 -5.01
C HIS A 466 6.79 -6.71 -6.27
N LEU A 467 7.55 -7.31 -7.20
CA LEU A 467 7.04 -7.77 -8.48
C LEU A 467 7.09 -9.30 -8.54
N ARG A 468 6.04 -9.91 -9.08
CA ARG A 468 5.97 -11.34 -9.39
C ARG A 468 5.53 -11.53 -10.84
N PHE A 469 6.19 -12.45 -11.53
CA PHE A 469 5.80 -12.91 -12.87
C PHE A 469 5.72 -14.42 -12.85
N SER A 470 4.64 -14.99 -13.37
CA SER A 470 4.42 -16.44 -13.28
C SER A 470 3.66 -16.96 -14.50
N PRO A 471 3.97 -18.18 -14.98
CA PRO A 471 3.13 -18.87 -15.96
C PRO A 471 1.78 -19.32 -15.35
N HIS A 472 1.64 -19.28 -14.03
CA HIS A 472 0.43 -19.66 -13.30
C HIS A 472 -0.21 -18.45 -12.60
N LYS A 473 -1.48 -18.56 -12.23
CA LYS A 473 -2.19 -17.53 -11.47
C LYS A 473 -1.40 -17.19 -10.20
N ILE A 474 -1.23 -15.90 -9.93
CA ILE A 474 -0.53 -15.41 -8.73
C ILE A 474 -1.57 -15.15 -7.64
N GLN A 475 -1.45 -15.84 -6.50
CA GLN A 475 -2.33 -15.71 -5.33
C GLN A 475 -1.54 -15.28 -4.10
N SER A 476 -0.53 -14.43 -4.31
CA SER A 476 0.44 -14.06 -3.29
C SER A 476 0.27 -12.60 -2.81
N PRO A 477 -0.87 -12.17 -2.24
CA PRO A 477 -1.04 -10.80 -1.74
C PRO A 477 -0.35 -10.62 -0.37
N TYR A 478 0.95 -10.88 -0.35
CA TYR A 478 1.88 -10.66 0.77
C TYR A 478 3.23 -10.16 0.20
N LEU A 479 4.12 -9.63 1.05
CA LEU A 479 5.42 -9.13 0.58
C LEU A 479 6.35 -10.26 0.14
N LEU A 480 7.43 -9.93 -0.56
CA LEU A 480 8.42 -10.94 -0.98
C LEU A 480 9.29 -11.37 0.22
N THR A 481 9.05 -12.59 0.72
CA THR A 481 9.91 -13.30 1.68
C THR A 481 11.13 -13.92 1.00
N HIS A 482 10.97 -14.37 -0.24
CA HIS A 482 12.04 -14.86 -1.11
C HIS A 482 12.12 -14.02 -2.39
N SER A 483 13.33 -13.70 -2.84
CA SER A 483 13.56 -12.91 -4.06
C SER A 483 14.63 -13.56 -4.93
N ASP A 484 14.34 -13.65 -6.23
CA ASP A 484 15.24 -14.18 -7.27
C ASP A 484 16.13 -13.05 -7.82
N PHE A 485 15.60 -11.81 -7.83
CA PHE A 485 16.30 -10.59 -8.21
C PHE A 485 16.05 -9.47 -7.18
N ILE A 486 17.11 -8.76 -6.78
CA ILE A 486 17.00 -7.53 -5.97
C ILE A 486 17.78 -6.42 -6.65
N ALA A 487 17.17 -5.23 -6.78
CA ALA A 487 17.86 -4.02 -7.21
C ALA A 487 17.87 -2.95 -6.11
N CYS A 488 18.99 -2.26 -5.95
CA CYS A 488 19.16 -1.11 -5.09
C CYS A 488 19.52 0.11 -5.93
N HIS A 489 18.57 1.03 -6.09
CA HIS A 489 18.71 2.19 -6.98
C HIS A 489 19.36 3.40 -6.29
N ASN A 490 19.55 3.35 -4.97
CA ASN A 490 20.23 4.39 -4.20
C ASN A 490 21.37 3.78 -3.36
N PRO A 491 22.64 4.15 -3.61
CA PRO A 491 23.78 3.59 -2.89
C PRO A 491 23.76 3.88 -1.38
N ALA A 492 23.08 4.94 -0.93
CA ALA A 492 22.97 5.26 0.50
C ALA A 492 22.26 4.16 1.31
N PHE A 493 21.46 3.32 0.67
CA PHE A 493 20.69 2.27 1.35
C PHE A 493 21.54 1.09 1.83
N VAL A 494 22.74 0.90 1.27
CA VAL A 494 23.59 -0.27 1.60
C VAL A 494 24.05 -0.29 3.06
N THR A 495 24.12 0.87 3.71
CA THR A 495 24.50 1.02 5.13
C THR A 495 23.29 1.18 6.07
N GLN A 496 22.11 1.46 5.52
CA GLN A 496 20.92 1.82 6.30
C GLN A 496 19.93 0.66 6.45
N TYR A 497 19.87 -0.22 5.45
CA TYR A 497 18.84 -1.25 5.35
C TYR A 497 19.45 -2.62 5.07
N ASP A 498 18.75 -3.67 5.49
CA ASP A 498 19.05 -5.03 5.06
C ASP A 498 18.51 -5.30 3.65
N ILE A 499 19.12 -4.67 2.65
CA ILE A 499 18.64 -4.70 1.26
C ILE A 499 18.56 -6.12 0.66
N LEU A 500 19.37 -7.06 1.16
CA LEU A 500 19.41 -8.45 0.70
C LEU A 500 18.56 -9.41 1.54
N GLU A 501 17.69 -8.89 2.42
CA GLU A 501 16.74 -9.72 3.16
C GLU A 501 15.84 -10.50 2.18
N GLY A 502 15.86 -11.83 2.31
CA GLY A 502 15.09 -12.75 1.48
C GLY A 502 15.71 -13.15 0.14
N ILE A 503 16.90 -12.65 -0.24
CA ILE A 503 17.51 -13.09 -1.51
C ILE A 503 17.87 -14.58 -1.48
N ARG A 504 17.59 -15.30 -2.56
CA ARG A 504 17.91 -16.73 -2.68
C ARG A 504 19.39 -16.96 -3.00
N GLU A 505 19.90 -18.16 -2.71
CA GLU A 505 21.23 -18.57 -3.17
C GLU A 505 21.28 -18.55 -4.71
N GLY A 506 22.34 -17.99 -5.29
CA GLY A 506 22.47 -17.79 -6.73
C GLY A 506 21.59 -16.69 -7.33
N GLY A 507 20.83 -15.95 -6.50
CA GLY A 507 20.01 -14.82 -6.93
C GLY A 507 20.86 -13.66 -7.49
N SER A 508 20.22 -12.78 -8.24
CA SER A 508 20.89 -11.62 -8.85
C SER A 508 20.70 -10.37 -8.00
N PHE A 509 21.77 -9.62 -7.79
CA PHE A 509 21.75 -8.34 -7.08
C PHE A 509 22.28 -7.24 -8.01
N LEU A 510 21.49 -6.19 -8.24
CA LEU A 510 21.89 -5.02 -9.00
C LEU A 510 22.03 -3.80 -8.07
N LEU A 511 23.19 -3.14 -8.09
CA LEU A 511 23.43 -1.91 -7.37
C LEU A 511 23.65 -0.74 -8.35
N ASN A 512 22.99 0.38 -8.10
CA ASN A 512 23.35 1.66 -8.70
C ASN A 512 24.39 2.35 -7.82
N SER A 513 25.65 2.41 -8.26
CA SER A 513 26.70 3.15 -7.55
C SER A 513 27.85 3.54 -8.49
N PRO A 514 28.55 4.66 -8.20
CA PRO A 514 29.74 5.06 -8.96
C PRO A 514 30.99 4.25 -8.59
N TRP A 515 30.88 3.26 -7.69
CA TRP A 515 32.02 2.60 -7.09
C TRP A 515 32.65 1.57 -8.01
N THR A 516 33.97 1.61 -8.09
CA THR A 516 34.80 0.51 -8.59
C THR A 516 34.87 -0.64 -7.59
N LEU A 517 35.30 -1.83 -8.01
CA LEU A 517 35.47 -2.97 -7.11
C LEU A 517 36.42 -2.65 -5.92
N GLU A 518 37.48 -1.87 -6.17
CA GLU A 518 38.41 -1.46 -5.11
C GLU A 518 37.73 -0.55 -4.07
N GLU A 519 36.92 0.40 -4.51
CA GLU A 519 36.17 1.28 -3.60
C GLU A 519 35.10 0.50 -2.83
N MET A 520 34.46 -0.48 -3.46
CA MET A 520 33.44 -1.34 -2.83
C MET A 520 33.96 -2.08 -1.61
N GLU A 521 35.27 -2.40 -1.53
CA GLU A 521 35.86 -3.02 -0.34
C GLU A 521 35.67 -2.16 0.92
N SER A 522 35.73 -0.84 0.77
CA SER A 522 35.59 0.11 1.86
C SER A 522 34.16 0.65 2.02
N LYS A 523 33.39 0.71 0.93
CA LYS A 523 32.04 1.31 0.92
C LYS A 523 30.93 0.33 1.28
N LEU A 524 31.06 -0.94 0.91
CA LEU A 524 30.05 -1.95 1.22
C LEU A 524 30.25 -2.51 2.64
N PRO A 525 29.20 -2.53 3.47
CA PRO A 525 29.30 -3.11 4.81
C PRO A 525 29.68 -4.59 4.78
N ASN A 526 30.46 -5.01 5.76
CA ASN A 526 30.87 -6.40 5.92
C ASN A 526 29.69 -7.40 5.98
N PRO A 527 28.55 -7.11 6.65
CA PRO A 527 27.37 -7.98 6.60
C PRO A 527 26.84 -8.19 5.17
N LEU A 528 26.83 -7.13 4.36
CA LEU A 528 26.37 -7.18 2.97
C LEU A 528 27.34 -8.00 2.11
N LYS A 529 28.65 -7.74 2.22
CA LYS A 529 29.71 -8.50 1.55
C LYS A 529 29.63 -10.00 1.87
N ARG A 530 29.43 -10.36 3.14
CA ARG A 530 29.23 -11.75 3.56
C ARG A 530 28.03 -12.38 2.89
N LYS A 531 26.87 -11.71 2.88
CA LYS A 531 25.66 -12.24 2.23
C LYS A 531 25.88 -12.48 0.73
N ILE A 532 26.52 -11.53 0.03
CA ILE A 532 26.85 -11.66 -1.40
C ILE A 532 27.68 -12.91 -1.66
N ALA A 533 28.77 -13.08 -0.93
CA ALA A 533 29.69 -14.19 -1.14
C ALA A 533 29.12 -15.54 -0.67
N GLN A 534 28.51 -15.60 0.52
CA GLN A 534 27.98 -16.85 1.10
C GLN A 534 26.80 -17.40 0.31
N LYS A 535 25.93 -16.53 -0.22
CA LYS A 535 24.81 -16.93 -1.09
C LYS A 535 25.19 -17.02 -2.57
N LYS A 536 26.47 -16.84 -2.92
CA LYS A 536 26.99 -16.93 -4.30
C LYS A 536 26.17 -16.10 -5.29
N LEU A 537 25.88 -14.85 -4.93
CA LEU A 537 25.00 -13.99 -5.71
C LEU A 537 25.66 -13.56 -7.01
N LYS A 538 24.86 -13.39 -8.07
CA LYS A 538 25.30 -12.72 -9.29
C LYS A 538 25.22 -11.21 -9.05
N PHE A 539 26.34 -10.59 -8.72
CA PHE A 539 26.39 -9.19 -8.34
C PHE A 539 26.71 -8.31 -9.55
N TYR A 540 25.83 -7.36 -9.85
CA TYR A 540 25.95 -6.40 -10.93
C TYR A 540 26.00 -4.97 -10.36
N ASN A 541 26.84 -4.12 -10.95
CA ASN A 541 26.90 -2.70 -10.65
C ASN A 541 26.76 -1.85 -11.91
N ILE A 542 26.15 -0.68 -11.76
CA ILE A 542 26.02 0.32 -12.82
C ILE A 542 26.07 1.73 -12.22
N ASP A 543 26.79 2.66 -12.85
CA ASP A 543 26.73 4.08 -12.50
C ASP A 543 25.65 4.76 -13.34
N ALA A 544 24.38 4.57 -12.96
CA ALA A 544 23.26 5.11 -13.71
C ALA A 544 23.19 6.65 -13.66
N VAL A 545 23.77 7.27 -12.63
CA VAL A 545 23.79 8.73 -12.48
C VAL A 545 24.73 9.36 -13.51
N LYS A 546 25.92 8.81 -13.69
CA LYS A 546 26.87 9.26 -14.72
C LYS A 546 26.27 9.15 -16.11
N ILE A 547 25.69 8.00 -16.45
CA ILE A 547 25.04 7.76 -17.76
C ILE A 547 23.90 8.77 -17.99
N ALA A 548 23.03 8.96 -16.99
CA ALA A 548 21.94 9.92 -17.09
C ALA A 548 22.43 11.36 -17.29
N THR A 549 23.53 11.74 -16.63
CA THR A 549 24.12 13.09 -16.74
C THR A 549 24.72 13.32 -18.13
N GLU A 550 25.50 12.36 -18.64
CA GLU A 550 26.15 12.44 -19.95
C GLU A 550 25.11 12.49 -21.10
N LEU A 551 23.98 11.81 -20.93
CA LEU A 551 22.86 11.83 -21.87
C LEU A 551 21.92 13.04 -21.72
N GLY A 552 22.17 13.94 -20.77
CA GLY A 552 21.34 15.13 -20.53
C GLY A 552 20.00 14.86 -19.82
N LEU A 553 19.79 13.67 -19.26
CA LEU A 553 18.61 13.30 -18.45
C LEU A 553 18.66 13.86 -17.02
N GLY A 554 19.68 14.68 -16.72
CA GLY A 554 19.96 15.21 -15.39
C GLY A 554 20.45 14.09 -14.47
N GLY A 555 19.58 13.61 -13.58
CA GLY A 555 19.88 12.50 -12.67
C GLY A 555 18.79 11.41 -12.67
N ARG A 556 17.99 11.32 -13.73
CA ARG A 556 16.90 10.34 -13.82
C ARG A 556 17.44 8.98 -14.28
N ILE A 557 17.52 8.05 -13.33
CA ILE A 557 18.08 6.71 -13.53
C ILE A 557 17.06 5.66 -13.99
N ASN A 558 15.76 6.01 -14.00
CA ASN A 558 14.66 5.07 -14.15
C ASN A 558 14.74 4.20 -15.41
N MET A 559 15.03 4.76 -16.59
CA MET A 559 15.15 4.00 -17.85
C MET A 559 16.36 3.07 -17.85
N ILE A 560 17.48 3.53 -17.30
CA ILE A 560 18.73 2.78 -17.22
C ILE A 560 18.55 1.56 -16.32
N MET A 561 17.98 1.76 -15.13
CA MET A 561 17.73 0.68 -14.17
C MET A 561 16.66 -0.30 -14.69
N GLN A 562 15.65 0.18 -15.42
CA GLN A 562 14.65 -0.68 -16.06
C GLN A 562 15.27 -1.56 -17.15
N ALA A 563 16.15 -1.01 -17.99
CA ALA A 563 16.86 -1.78 -19.01
C ALA A 563 17.78 -2.84 -18.37
N ALA A 564 18.51 -2.47 -17.30
CA ALA A 564 19.33 -3.40 -16.54
C ALA A 564 18.50 -4.55 -15.93
N PHE A 565 17.30 -4.25 -15.42
CA PHE A 565 16.36 -5.27 -14.94
C PHE A 565 16.02 -6.28 -16.02
N PHE A 566 15.60 -5.85 -17.22
CA PHE A 566 15.25 -6.78 -18.30
C PHE A 566 16.44 -7.62 -18.77
N GLN A 567 17.64 -7.04 -18.79
CA GLN A 567 18.87 -7.75 -19.16
C GLN A 567 19.25 -8.85 -18.15
N ILE A 568 19.12 -8.57 -16.85
CA ILE A 568 19.54 -9.50 -15.78
C ILE A 568 18.45 -10.51 -15.44
N ALA A 569 17.23 -10.03 -15.19
CA ALA A 569 16.14 -10.87 -14.68
C ALA A 569 15.62 -11.84 -15.75
N LYS A 570 15.78 -11.51 -17.04
CA LYS A 570 15.44 -12.36 -18.19
C LYS A 570 14.04 -12.96 -18.09
N VAL A 571 13.08 -12.19 -17.58
CA VAL A 571 11.66 -12.57 -17.50
C VAL A 571 11.11 -12.78 -18.91
N ILE A 572 11.58 -11.98 -19.87
CA ILE A 572 11.39 -12.12 -21.31
C ILE A 572 12.75 -11.99 -22.02
N PRO A 573 12.89 -12.41 -23.29
CA PRO A 573 14.11 -12.18 -24.06
C PRO A 573 14.50 -10.69 -24.07
N PRO A 574 15.76 -10.32 -23.79
CA PRO A 574 16.16 -8.91 -23.69
C PRO A 574 15.91 -8.08 -24.94
N GLU A 575 16.13 -8.64 -26.14
CA GLU A 575 15.89 -7.94 -27.40
C GLU A 575 14.41 -7.55 -27.56
N GLU A 576 13.51 -8.45 -27.18
CA GLU A 576 12.07 -8.20 -27.18
C GLU A 576 11.69 -7.13 -26.14
N ALA A 577 12.27 -7.22 -24.93
CA ALA A 577 12.06 -6.24 -23.88
C ALA A 577 12.45 -4.82 -24.30
N PHE A 578 13.60 -4.67 -24.95
CA PHE A 578 14.08 -3.37 -25.41
C PHE A 578 13.19 -2.79 -26.51
N GLY A 579 12.66 -3.63 -27.40
CA GLY A 579 11.63 -3.23 -28.36
C GLY A 579 10.40 -2.63 -27.68
N HIS A 580 9.79 -3.39 -26.75
CA HIS A 580 8.62 -2.94 -25.98
C HIS A 580 8.89 -1.68 -25.16
N MET A 581 10.10 -1.54 -24.59
CA MET A 581 10.50 -0.33 -23.87
C MET A 581 10.54 0.89 -24.80
N LYS A 582 11.14 0.78 -25.99
CA LYS A 582 11.21 1.89 -26.96
C LYS A 582 9.81 2.31 -27.43
N GLU A 583 8.91 1.35 -27.66
CA GLU A 583 7.50 1.63 -27.96
C GLU A 583 6.79 2.36 -26.80
N ALA A 584 7.01 1.92 -25.57
CA ALA A 584 6.44 2.55 -24.38
C ALA A 584 7.00 3.98 -24.16
N ILE A 585 8.28 4.21 -24.44
CA ILE A 585 8.91 5.54 -24.43
C ILE A 585 8.21 6.46 -25.43
N GLN A 586 7.97 5.98 -26.66
CA GLN A 586 7.27 6.77 -27.68
C GLN A 586 5.83 7.11 -27.26
N LYS A 587 5.10 6.15 -26.70
CA LYS A 587 3.73 6.38 -26.21
C LYS A 587 3.67 7.39 -25.06
N THR A 588 4.63 7.32 -24.14
CA THR A 588 4.65 8.14 -22.92
C THR A 588 5.23 9.54 -23.16
N TYR A 589 6.31 9.64 -23.94
CA TYR A 589 7.10 10.86 -24.11
C TYR A 589 6.99 11.47 -25.51
N GLY A 590 6.28 10.85 -26.46
CA GLY A 590 6.12 11.39 -27.82
C GLY A 590 5.54 12.81 -27.84
N LYS A 591 4.64 13.14 -26.89
CA LYS A 591 4.09 14.49 -26.72
C LYS A 591 5.11 15.52 -26.19
N LYS A 592 6.27 15.10 -25.69
CA LYS A 592 7.34 15.97 -25.15
C LYS A 592 8.43 16.30 -26.16
N GLY A 593 8.33 15.83 -27.41
CA GLY A 593 9.26 16.11 -28.50
C GLY A 593 10.29 15.01 -28.76
N GLY A 594 10.78 14.94 -30.00
CA GLY A 594 11.64 13.85 -30.48
C GLY A 594 13.02 13.77 -29.81
N GLU A 595 13.56 14.88 -29.30
CA GLU A 595 14.83 14.87 -28.55
C GLU A 595 14.69 14.12 -27.23
N VAL A 596 13.61 14.35 -26.48
CA VAL A 596 13.35 13.64 -25.22
C VAL A 596 13.21 12.13 -25.47
N VAL A 597 12.52 11.73 -26.54
CA VAL A 597 12.41 10.32 -26.93
C VAL A 597 13.79 9.73 -27.20
N LYS A 598 14.59 10.36 -28.08
CA LYS A 598 15.94 9.89 -28.42
C LYS A 598 16.86 9.75 -27.21
N MET A 599 16.81 10.70 -26.27
CA MET A 599 17.60 10.63 -25.02
C MET A 599 17.21 9.42 -24.17
N ASN A 600 15.92 9.10 -24.08
CA ASN A 600 15.47 7.92 -23.32
C ASN A 600 15.81 6.61 -24.04
N GLU A 601 15.71 6.56 -25.37
CA GLU A 601 16.14 5.39 -26.16
C GLU A 601 17.66 5.15 -26.03
N ALA A 602 18.46 6.22 -26.10
CA ALA A 602 19.91 6.15 -25.89
C ALA A 602 20.27 5.68 -24.48
N ALA A 603 19.44 6.00 -23.47
CA ALA A 603 19.64 5.51 -22.11
C ALA A 603 19.40 4.00 -21.97
N VAL A 604 18.47 3.43 -22.74
CA VAL A 604 18.28 1.98 -22.81
C VAL A 604 19.50 1.31 -23.42
N ASP A 605 19.99 1.83 -24.55
CA ASP A 605 21.15 1.26 -25.25
C ASP A 605 22.45 1.41 -24.42
N GLY A 606 22.63 2.56 -23.76
CA GLY A 606 23.78 2.84 -22.90
C GLY A 606 23.84 1.97 -21.64
N ALA A 607 22.69 1.57 -21.09
CA ALA A 607 22.61 0.72 -19.90
C ALA A 607 23.22 -0.67 -20.12
N VAL A 608 22.94 -1.29 -21.28
CA VAL A 608 23.38 -2.66 -21.60
C VAL A 608 24.91 -2.76 -21.68
N GLY A 609 25.57 -1.74 -22.25
CA GLY A 609 27.02 -1.71 -22.39
C GLY A 609 27.78 -1.29 -21.13
N ALA A 610 27.14 -0.54 -20.23
CA ALA A 610 27.79 0.02 -19.04
C ALA A 610 27.67 -0.86 -17.78
N MET A 611 26.79 -1.86 -17.79
CA MET A 611 26.58 -2.76 -16.67
C MET A 611 27.75 -3.74 -16.49
N GLN A 612 28.23 -3.89 -15.26
CA GLN A 612 29.38 -4.75 -14.95
C GLN A 612 28.98 -5.85 -13.97
N GLU A 613 29.29 -7.10 -14.31
CA GLU A 613 29.26 -8.20 -13.35
C GLU A 613 30.52 -8.12 -12.47
N ILE A 614 30.33 -8.03 -11.16
CA ILE A 614 31.40 -7.80 -10.20
C ILE A 614 31.99 -9.14 -9.76
N ALA A 615 33.24 -9.38 -10.16
CA ALA A 615 34.04 -10.49 -9.68
C ALA A 615 34.59 -10.20 -8.27
N TYR A 616 33.74 -10.36 -7.25
CA TYR A 616 34.10 -10.12 -5.86
C TYR A 616 35.03 -11.22 -5.30
N PRO A 617 35.96 -10.90 -4.39
CA PRO A 617 36.89 -11.88 -3.84
C PRO A 617 36.21 -12.82 -2.82
N ALA A 618 36.67 -14.08 -2.77
CA ALA A 618 36.15 -15.08 -1.83
C ALA A 618 36.35 -14.70 -0.35
N SER A 619 37.27 -13.77 -0.05
CA SER A 619 37.50 -13.23 1.29
C SER A 619 36.25 -12.54 1.87
N TRP A 620 35.34 -12.02 1.03
CA TRP A 620 34.09 -11.39 1.46
C TRP A 620 33.22 -12.31 2.32
N ALA A 621 33.27 -13.63 2.10
CA ALA A 621 32.53 -14.60 2.90
C ALA A 621 32.96 -14.61 4.38
N LYS A 622 34.15 -14.09 4.69
CA LYS A 622 34.76 -14.02 6.03
C LYS A 622 35.03 -12.58 6.48
N ALA A 623 34.43 -11.57 5.84
CA ALA A 623 34.60 -10.18 6.24
C ALA A 623 34.25 -10.00 7.73
N GLY A 624 35.07 -9.27 8.48
CA GLY A 624 34.98 -9.15 9.94
C GLY A 624 33.69 -8.48 10.45
N LEU A 625 33.45 -8.55 11.76
CA LEU A 625 32.42 -7.71 12.39
C LEU A 625 32.89 -6.25 12.38
N GLU A 626 31.99 -5.33 12.03
CA GLU A 626 32.29 -3.90 12.12
C GLU A 626 32.19 -3.45 13.57
N ALA A 627 33.03 -2.49 13.97
CA ALA A 627 32.98 -1.92 15.31
C ALA A 627 31.65 -1.17 15.50
N TYR A 628 30.90 -1.54 16.54
CA TYR A 628 29.68 -0.84 16.91
C TYR A 628 30.04 0.44 17.66
N LEU A 629 29.76 1.60 17.08
CA LEU A 629 29.86 2.88 17.77
C LEU A 629 28.55 3.10 18.54
N GLU A 630 28.55 2.74 19.82
CA GLU A 630 27.44 3.05 20.71
C GLU A 630 27.49 4.56 21.04
N LYS A 631 26.48 5.30 20.59
CA LYS A 631 26.28 6.71 20.96
C LYS A 631 25.33 6.77 22.16
N GLY A 632 25.49 7.78 23.02
CA GLY A 632 24.55 8.06 24.11
C GLY A 632 23.20 8.58 23.58
N GLU A 633 22.38 7.70 23.03
CA GLU A 633 21.03 8.00 22.55
C GLU A 633 19.96 7.51 23.56
N PRO A 634 18.80 8.20 23.68
CA PRO A 634 17.71 7.77 24.55
C PRO A 634 17.21 6.36 24.23
N GLU A 635 16.69 5.66 25.23
CA GLU A 635 16.18 4.29 25.08
C GLU A 635 15.10 4.16 23.98
N PHE A 636 14.17 5.11 23.91
CA PHE A 636 13.16 5.12 22.85
C PHE A 636 13.79 5.18 21.44
N VAL A 637 14.88 5.95 21.29
CA VAL A 637 15.57 6.09 20.01
C VAL A 637 16.21 4.76 19.63
N THR A 638 16.96 4.15 20.55
CA THR A 638 17.71 2.92 20.26
C THR A 638 16.82 1.69 20.14
N LYS A 639 15.79 1.55 20.99
CA LYS A 639 14.95 0.34 21.05
C LYS A 639 13.70 0.38 20.17
N VAL A 640 13.21 1.56 19.77
CA VAL A 640 11.96 1.70 19.00
C VAL A 640 12.23 2.40 17.68
N MET A 641 12.70 3.64 17.71
CA MET A 641 12.87 4.47 16.50
C MET A 641 13.87 3.88 15.50
N ARG A 642 15.06 3.46 15.95
CA ARG A 642 16.11 2.91 15.09
C ARG A 642 15.66 1.62 14.39
N PRO A 643 15.08 0.61 15.08
CA PRO A 643 14.47 -0.54 14.42
C PRO A 643 13.38 -0.17 13.42
N MET A 644 12.47 0.75 13.77
CA MET A 644 11.41 1.19 12.84
C MET A 644 11.99 1.80 11.57
N LEU A 645 12.95 2.72 11.70
CA LEU A 645 13.58 3.39 10.56
C LEU A 645 14.37 2.42 9.69
N ALA A 646 14.97 1.38 10.28
CA ALA A 646 15.69 0.32 9.56
C ALA A 646 14.75 -0.69 8.85
N GLN A 647 13.44 -0.43 8.77
CA GLN A 647 12.42 -1.34 8.25
C GLN A 647 12.31 -2.66 9.06
N GLN A 648 12.59 -2.59 10.36
CA GLN A 648 12.52 -3.73 11.30
C GLN A 648 11.44 -3.51 12.38
N GLY A 649 10.52 -2.56 12.16
CA GLY A 649 9.43 -2.27 13.09
C GLY A 649 8.49 -3.46 13.33
N ASP A 650 8.35 -4.37 12.37
CA ASP A 650 7.57 -5.61 12.52
C ASP A 650 8.14 -6.57 13.58
N LYS A 651 9.42 -6.43 13.94
CA LYS A 651 10.08 -7.24 14.98
C LYS A 651 9.90 -6.68 16.38
N LEU A 652 9.36 -5.47 16.53
CA LEU A 652 9.09 -4.90 17.84
C LEU A 652 7.90 -5.62 18.49
N PRO A 653 8.07 -6.14 19.72
CA PRO A 653 6.97 -6.78 20.45
C PRO A 653 5.98 -5.74 20.97
N VAL A 654 4.80 -6.21 21.42
CA VAL A 654 3.76 -5.34 21.99
C VAL A 654 4.27 -4.53 23.19
N SER A 655 5.14 -5.10 24.03
CA SER A 655 5.74 -4.41 25.18
C SER A 655 6.65 -3.22 24.82
N ALA A 656 7.14 -3.15 23.58
CA ALA A 656 8.07 -2.10 23.15
C ALA A 656 7.36 -0.77 22.80
N VAL A 657 6.03 -0.78 22.65
CA VAL A 657 5.24 0.39 22.24
C VAL A 657 4.22 0.78 23.32
N PRO A 658 3.93 2.09 23.48
CA PRO A 658 3.00 2.59 24.49
C PRO A 658 1.56 2.18 24.15
N ALA A 659 0.81 1.71 25.16
CA ALA A 659 -0.55 1.21 24.98
C ALA A 659 -1.55 2.29 24.51
N ASP A 660 -1.28 3.57 24.81
CA ASP A 660 -2.09 4.72 24.42
C ASP A 660 -1.57 5.45 23.18
N GLY A 661 -0.44 5.00 22.61
CA GLY A 661 0.17 5.61 21.43
C GLY A 661 0.94 6.92 21.69
N ILE A 662 1.28 7.27 22.94
CA ILE A 662 2.02 8.50 23.25
C ILE A 662 3.53 8.34 23.00
N PHE A 663 4.07 9.10 22.05
CA PHE A 663 5.50 9.08 21.67
C PHE A 663 6.26 10.30 22.23
N PRO A 664 7.57 10.19 22.53
CA PRO A 664 8.39 11.33 22.93
C PRO A 664 8.58 12.32 21.78
N THR A 665 8.74 13.61 22.13
CA THR A 665 9.00 14.69 21.18
C THR A 665 10.46 14.78 20.76
N ALA A 666 10.76 15.62 19.76
CA ALA A 666 12.13 15.93 19.32
C ALA A 666 12.97 14.72 18.85
N THR A 667 12.34 13.63 18.43
CA THR A 667 13.05 12.42 17.97
C THR A 667 13.72 12.62 16.60
N THR A 668 13.23 13.54 15.76
CA THR A 668 13.78 13.81 14.43
C THR A 668 15.24 14.25 14.45
N GLN A 669 15.73 14.82 15.56
CA GLN A 669 17.12 15.23 15.69
C GLN A 669 18.11 14.08 15.57
N TYR A 670 17.66 12.84 15.82
CA TYR A 670 18.47 11.62 15.73
C TYR A 670 18.41 10.96 14.34
N GLU A 671 17.51 11.37 13.44
CA GLU A 671 17.39 10.71 12.13
C GLU A 671 18.63 10.90 11.26
N LYS A 672 19.08 12.14 11.09
CA LYS A 672 20.25 12.52 10.28
C LYS A 672 20.29 11.80 8.91
N ARG A 673 19.18 11.90 8.16
CA ARG A 673 18.89 11.05 6.98
C ARG A 673 19.91 11.18 5.83
N GLY A 674 20.53 12.35 5.66
CA GLY A 674 21.52 12.60 4.61
C GLY A 674 21.01 12.45 3.18
N ILE A 675 19.78 12.90 2.91
CA ILE A 675 19.11 12.66 1.60
C ILE A 675 19.37 13.72 0.53
N ALA A 676 19.99 14.85 0.87
CA ALA A 676 20.20 15.92 -0.10
C ALA A 676 21.27 15.55 -1.13
N ILE A 677 21.01 15.85 -2.40
CA ILE A 677 22.04 15.80 -3.46
C ILE A 677 23.03 16.95 -3.23
N ASN A 678 22.50 18.16 -3.03
CA ASN A 678 23.28 19.37 -2.77
C ASN A 678 22.81 20.04 -1.48
N VAL A 679 23.73 20.63 -0.73
CA VAL A 679 23.47 21.42 0.48
C VAL A 679 24.09 22.82 0.34
N PRO A 680 23.55 23.85 1.02
CA PRO A 680 24.09 25.19 0.93
C PRO A 680 25.46 25.27 1.62
N ALA A 681 26.48 25.74 0.91
CA ALA A 681 27.77 26.13 1.47
C ALA A 681 27.77 27.63 1.78
N TRP A 682 28.15 28.00 3.01
CA TRP A 682 28.21 29.39 3.45
C TRP A 682 29.50 30.07 3.02
N LEU A 683 29.37 31.25 2.42
CA LEU A 683 30.47 32.13 1.99
C LEU A 683 30.48 33.38 2.91
N PRO A 684 31.33 33.39 3.96
CA PRO A 684 31.27 34.39 5.03
C PRO A 684 31.44 35.84 4.53
N GLU A 685 32.34 36.06 3.57
CA GLU A 685 32.70 37.36 3.01
C GLU A 685 31.52 38.08 2.33
N ASN A 686 30.57 37.31 1.81
CA ASN A 686 29.38 37.82 1.13
C ASN A 686 28.21 38.01 2.11
N CYS A 687 28.33 37.50 3.35
CA CYS A 687 27.23 37.45 4.29
C CYS A 687 26.93 38.82 4.90
N ILE A 688 25.66 39.24 4.77
CA ILE A 688 25.17 40.48 5.39
C ILE A 688 24.49 40.26 6.75
N GLN A 689 24.47 39.03 7.27
CA GLN A 689 23.96 38.66 8.60
C GLN A 689 22.46 38.97 8.81
N CYS A 690 21.65 38.80 7.76
CA CYS A 690 20.21 39.13 7.78
C CYS A 690 19.29 38.01 8.28
N ASN A 691 19.81 36.82 8.55
CA ASN A 691 19.07 35.62 9.00
C ASN A 691 17.92 35.12 8.09
N GLN A 692 17.67 35.75 6.94
CA GLN A 692 16.58 35.33 6.02
C GLN A 692 16.70 33.88 5.57
N CYS A 693 17.92 33.39 5.36
CA CYS A 693 18.19 32.00 4.99
C CYS A 693 17.67 30.99 6.02
N SER A 694 17.78 31.32 7.32
CA SER A 694 17.24 30.52 8.43
C SER A 694 15.72 30.62 8.47
N PHE A 695 15.18 31.83 8.33
CA PHE A 695 13.74 32.09 8.39
C PHE A 695 12.96 31.31 7.32
N VAL A 696 13.47 31.25 6.08
CA VAL A 696 12.79 30.55 4.99
C VAL A 696 13.02 29.05 4.98
N CYS A 697 13.88 28.52 5.85
CA CYS A 697 14.25 27.11 5.82
C CYS A 697 13.07 26.24 6.29
N PRO A 698 12.48 25.40 5.42
CA PRO A 698 11.31 24.61 5.81
C PRO A 698 11.63 23.44 6.75
N HIS A 699 12.91 23.21 7.07
CA HIS A 699 13.38 22.09 7.90
C HIS A 699 14.29 22.53 9.07
N ALA A 700 14.43 23.85 9.30
CA ALA A 700 15.31 24.41 10.34
C ALA A 700 16.77 23.88 10.32
N VAL A 701 17.30 23.62 9.11
CA VAL A 701 18.63 23.01 8.91
C VAL A 701 19.75 24.04 8.73
N ILE A 702 19.43 25.31 8.56
CA ILE A 702 20.39 26.40 8.46
C ILE A 702 20.05 27.40 9.54
N ARG A 703 20.98 27.67 10.45
CA ARG A 703 20.73 28.46 11.66
C ARG A 703 21.84 29.50 11.84
N PRO A 704 21.51 30.74 12.24
CA PRO A 704 22.49 31.70 12.68
C PRO A 704 22.98 31.30 14.07
N LEU A 705 24.25 31.59 14.33
CA LEU A 705 24.90 31.40 15.61
C LEU A 705 25.55 32.71 16.01
N LEU A 706 25.41 33.03 17.30
CA LEU A 706 26.21 34.04 17.98
C LEU A 706 27.02 33.34 19.06
N ALA A 707 28.29 33.70 19.19
CA ALA A 707 29.19 33.10 20.17
C ALA A 707 30.22 34.14 20.63
N SER A 708 30.59 34.10 21.91
CA SER A 708 31.73 34.86 22.41
C SER A 708 33.05 34.18 22.02
N ASP A 709 34.18 34.87 22.18
CA ASP A 709 35.50 34.26 21.98
C ASP A 709 35.77 33.10 22.97
N GLU A 710 35.10 33.10 24.14
CA GLU A 710 35.21 32.02 25.12
C GLU A 710 34.47 30.76 24.68
N ASP A 711 33.27 30.91 24.10
CA ASP A 711 32.48 29.77 23.60
C ASP A 711 33.16 29.06 22.43
N LEU A 712 34.08 29.74 21.73
CA LEU A 712 34.77 29.23 20.54
C LEU A 712 36.13 28.58 20.81
N LYS A 713 36.54 28.42 22.09
CA LYS A 713 37.85 27.84 22.45
C LYS A 713 38.07 26.43 21.86
N ASP A 714 37.02 25.61 21.86
CA ASP A 714 37.04 24.22 21.38
C ASP A 714 36.45 24.07 19.96
N ALA A 715 36.29 25.18 19.24
CA ALA A 715 35.71 25.17 17.90
C ALA A 715 36.58 24.35 16.92
N PRO A 716 35.97 23.54 16.02
CA PRO A 716 36.72 22.85 14.97
C PRO A 716 37.51 23.83 14.10
N LYS A 717 38.63 23.37 13.53
CA LYS A 717 39.51 24.21 12.69
C LYS A 717 38.77 24.90 11.54
N ASP A 718 37.76 24.25 10.98
CA ASP A 718 36.96 24.75 9.86
C ASP A 718 35.70 25.52 10.29
N PHE A 719 35.56 25.84 11.58
CA PHE A 719 34.44 26.59 12.14
C PHE A 719 34.65 28.10 11.97
N VAL A 720 34.67 28.55 10.71
CA VAL A 720 34.89 29.96 10.36
C VAL A 720 33.76 30.84 10.92
N THR A 721 34.09 31.99 11.50
CA THR A 721 33.13 33.00 11.98
C THR A 721 33.49 34.38 11.43
N VAL A 722 32.55 35.34 11.53
CA VAL A 722 32.77 36.77 11.21
C VAL A 722 32.36 37.64 12.40
N GLU A 723 32.84 38.88 12.48
CA GLU A 723 32.36 39.82 13.51
C GLU A 723 30.86 40.05 13.38
N ALA A 724 30.12 39.97 14.49
CA ALA A 724 28.68 40.25 14.49
C ALA A 724 28.41 41.73 14.18
N LYS A 725 27.48 41.99 13.26
CA LYS A 725 27.04 43.33 12.84
C LYS A 725 25.86 43.77 13.70
N GLY A 726 25.94 44.96 14.28
CA GLY A 726 24.90 45.54 15.14
C GLY A 726 25.52 46.08 16.41
N LYS A 727 24.88 47.08 17.04
CA LYS A 727 25.41 47.66 18.29
C LYS A 727 25.22 46.71 19.47
N GLU A 728 24.10 45.99 19.49
CA GLU A 728 23.77 44.99 20.52
C GLU A 728 24.76 43.82 20.54
N PHE A 729 25.31 43.43 19.39
CA PHE A 729 26.16 42.23 19.24
C PHE A 729 27.67 42.51 19.31
N LYS A 730 28.08 43.68 19.82
CA LYS A 730 29.50 44.07 19.84
C LYS A 730 30.33 43.11 20.69
N GLY A 731 31.38 42.55 20.11
CA GLY A 731 32.27 41.59 20.76
C GLY A 731 31.85 40.12 20.58
N LEU A 732 30.75 39.87 19.85
CA LEU A 732 30.31 38.53 19.48
C LEU A 732 30.75 38.18 18.06
N LYS A 733 30.87 36.88 17.80
CA LYS A 733 31.09 36.28 16.49
C LYS A 733 29.78 35.76 15.93
N PHE A 734 29.61 35.88 14.63
CA PHE A 734 28.46 35.41 13.88
C PHE A 734 28.86 34.30 12.90
N ARG A 735 28.01 33.29 12.76
CA ARG A 735 28.13 32.23 11.75
C ARG A 735 26.76 31.78 11.25
N ILE A 736 26.66 31.44 9.97
CA ILE A 736 25.56 30.61 9.47
C ILE A 736 26.02 29.16 9.44
N GLN A 737 25.41 28.31 10.26
CA GLN A 737 25.71 26.88 10.32
C GLN A 737 24.61 26.07 9.63
N VAL A 738 25.02 25.07 8.88
CA VAL A 738 24.13 24.13 8.19
C VAL A 738 24.23 22.76 8.86
N SER A 739 23.09 22.09 9.10
CA SER A 739 23.01 20.65 9.36
C SER A 739 22.97 19.93 8.01
N PRO A 740 24.10 19.38 7.51
CA PRO A 740 24.13 18.79 6.18
C PRO A 740 23.25 17.54 6.09
N LEU A 741 23.12 16.77 7.18
CA LEU A 741 22.40 15.50 7.20
C LEU A 741 20.89 15.64 7.40
N ASP A 742 20.41 16.80 7.84
CA ASP A 742 18.97 17.08 7.90
C ASP A 742 18.50 17.87 6.67
N CYS A 743 19.43 18.48 5.92
CA CYS A 743 19.12 19.25 4.74
C CYS A 743 18.45 18.38 3.66
N THR A 744 17.46 18.97 2.99
CA THR A 744 16.75 18.35 1.86
C THR A 744 17.19 18.89 0.50
N GLY A 745 18.08 19.89 0.48
CA GLY A 745 18.61 20.45 -0.75
C GLY A 745 17.65 21.31 -1.57
N CYS A 746 16.55 21.81 -0.97
CA CYS A 746 15.52 22.59 -1.68
C CYS A 746 16.01 23.90 -2.33
N GLY A 747 17.15 24.45 -1.91
CA GLY A 747 17.72 25.67 -2.48
C GLY A 747 17.11 26.99 -2.00
N ASN A 748 15.97 26.99 -1.28
CA ASN A 748 15.27 28.20 -0.82
C ASN A 748 16.19 29.24 -0.15
N CYS A 749 17.10 28.77 0.71
CA CYS A 749 18.03 29.63 1.44
C CYS A 749 19.05 30.33 0.53
N ALA A 750 19.55 29.66 -0.51
CA ALA A 750 20.46 30.22 -1.50
C ALA A 750 19.72 31.19 -2.43
N ASP A 751 18.49 30.84 -2.83
CA ASP A 751 17.65 31.64 -3.70
C ASP A 751 17.28 33.00 -3.07
N ILE A 752 16.78 33.00 -1.83
CA ILE A 752 16.36 34.25 -1.17
C ILE A 752 17.53 35.13 -0.71
N CYS A 753 18.76 34.59 -0.66
CA CYS A 753 19.91 35.31 -0.14
C CYS A 753 20.06 36.70 -0.80
N PRO A 754 19.88 37.81 -0.06
CA PRO A 754 19.76 39.16 -0.64
C PRO A 754 21.10 39.84 -0.91
N ALA A 755 22.21 39.19 -0.56
CA ALA A 755 23.54 39.71 -0.83
C ALA A 755 23.78 39.80 -2.35
N LYS A 756 24.40 40.89 -2.81
CA LYS A 756 24.69 41.12 -4.24
C LYS A 756 25.50 39.98 -4.85
N GLN A 757 26.51 39.51 -4.12
CA GLN A 757 27.16 38.23 -4.37
C GLN A 757 26.55 37.22 -3.40
N LYS A 758 26.15 36.04 -3.90
CA LYS A 758 25.44 35.06 -3.08
C LYS A 758 26.35 34.59 -1.92
N ALA A 759 25.82 34.68 -0.71
CA ALA A 759 26.49 34.17 0.51
C ALA A 759 26.22 32.69 0.77
N LEU A 760 25.36 32.06 -0.05
CA LEU A 760 25.04 30.64 0.00
C LEU A 760 25.06 30.09 -1.42
N VAL A 761 25.84 29.04 -1.64
CA VAL A 761 25.94 28.35 -2.94
C VAL A 761 25.70 26.87 -2.73
N MET A 762 24.85 26.26 -3.55
CA MET A 762 24.57 24.82 -3.45
C MET A 762 25.78 24.00 -3.90
N LYS A 763 26.22 23.05 -3.07
CA LYS A 763 27.36 22.16 -3.32
C LYS A 763 26.99 20.69 -3.05
N PRO A 764 27.62 19.70 -3.71
CA PRO A 764 27.32 18.30 -3.47
C PRO A 764 27.50 17.92 -2.00
N LEU A 765 26.57 17.16 -1.43
CA LEU A 765 26.55 16.79 0.00
C LEU A 765 27.90 16.21 0.46
N GLU A 766 28.46 15.29 -0.33
CA GLU A 766 29.73 14.60 -0.02
C GLU A 766 30.89 15.58 0.18
N THR A 767 30.90 16.71 -0.54
CA THR A 767 31.95 17.75 -0.40
C THR A 767 31.81 18.58 0.87
N GLN A 768 30.65 18.50 1.55
CA GLN A 768 30.33 19.30 2.73
C GLN A 768 30.31 18.46 4.01
N THR A 769 30.03 17.16 3.93
CA THR A 769 29.81 16.28 5.10
C THR A 769 30.98 16.27 6.08
N GLU A 770 32.21 16.08 5.61
CA GLU A 770 33.39 15.92 6.48
C GLU A 770 33.63 17.13 7.39
N ALA A 771 33.50 18.33 6.84
CA ALA A 771 33.66 19.58 7.60
C ALA A 771 32.38 20.00 8.34
N GLN A 772 31.21 19.92 7.70
CA GLN A 772 29.99 20.49 8.25
C GLN A 772 29.30 19.61 9.31
N VAL A 773 29.54 18.29 9.34
CA VAL A 773 28.98 17.43 10.40
C VAL A 773 29.60 17.77 11.76
N PRO A 774 30.93 17.77 11.94
CA PRO A 774 31.55 18.20 13.20
C PRO A 774 31.19 19.64 13.58
N ASN A 775 31.18 20.57 12.60
CA ASN A 775 30.77 21.95 12.83
C ASN A 775 29.32 22.07 13.32
N HIS A 776 28.40 21.27 12.76
CA HIS A 776 27.02 21.26 13.22
C HIS A 776 26.90 20.70 14.64
N ILE A 777 27.62 19.61 14.97
CA ILE A 777 27.62 19.05 16.33
C ILE A 777 28.10 20.12 17.33
N PHE A 778 29.26 20.73 17.08
CA PHE A 778 29.77 21.80 17.92
C PHE A 778 28.77 22.97 18.05
N SER A 779 28.12 23.37 16.95
CA SER A 779 27.13 24.44 17.01
C SER A 779 25.92 24.17 17.90
N THR A 780 25.59 22.89 18.13
CA THR A 780 24.48 22.51 19.01
C THR A 780 24.86 22.50 20.48
N GLU A 781 26.15 22.59 20.79
CA GLU A 781 26.68 22.67 22.15
C GLU A 781 26.87 24.12 22.62
N LEU A 782 26.85 25.08 21.68
CA LEU A 782 26.94 26.50 22.01
C LEU A 782 25.72 26.98 22.81
N PRO A 783 25.90 27.90 23.77
CA PRO A 783 24.81 28.48 24.51
C PRO A 783 23.90 29.29 23.58
N VAL A 784 22.58 29.12 23.73
CA VAL A 784 21.60 29.92 22.99
C VAL A 784 21.53 31.31 23.63
N MET A 785 21.81 32.35 22.84
CA MET A 785 21.74 33.75 23.28
C MET A 785 20.36 34.34 22.95
N ASP A 786 19.33 33.97 23.74
CA ASP A 786 17.94 34.40 23.51
C ASP A 786 17.65 35.86 23.97
N GLU A 787 18.50 36.44 24.82
CA GLU A 787 18.27 37.75 25.45
C GLU A 787 19.14 38.90 24.88
N VAL A 788 19.84 38.68 23.76
CA VAL A 788 20.74 39.68 23.15
C VAL A 788 20.11 40.37 21.95
#